data_AF-A0AAE4YD17-F1
#
_entry.id   AF-A0AAE4YD17-F1
#
_cell.length_a   1.000
_cell.length_b   1.000
_cell.length_c   1.000
_cell.angle_alpha   90.00
_cell.angle_beta   90.00
_cell.angle_gamma   90.00
#
_symmetry.space_group_name_H-M   'P 1'
#
loop_
_entity.id
_entity.type
_entity.pdbx_description
1 polymer ?
#
loop_
_entity_poly.entity_id
_entity_poly.type
_entity_poly.pdbx_seq_one_letter_code
_entity_poly.pdbx_strand_id
1 'polypeptide(L)'
;MSKEWAGEPAARGEATPVPVPTAAVRAPEVRPLAQRPQTSGADLEAIPPESRREYFSVRLTHSGEAREFTDPREAGAAFFRADPAERPSVTHVDGNTARTMARTEIHGRNEAGEPRHVKSLPNSHAPDAAFRTGFYDAMEVSISERLSNADRGAEVSPKGTEHAVSARTTEARIDAQLKDDLETYAGARPERAAALWAEHGEGPPPGLQFQAAVNSREEGMVRADAGVPEVVPAHQRGVTLGVELRSPPDEPKRETAIYAGEDAQLILSLGRNDSQTRRLADDLVADPGFRKAVAAHVPDAEETLGRGDFIDGGSIGHLPDRVLTVTAQTREGQSATLVQFPDQSVVSRAVANHLSESPVLQAFAAEERVRTQDWRDPSASLSAWVEATDARIGKLPWDAQDDLRKEMYGIAAEAAAAFGLDREKASFDAAPRSTLYGASLHAETLTLGGEAKVLTPESRERVRETLTTEAEAIGIDPAKITRRLETGAVNARQEAGWVQSDIREVASRHRLDMGDDDDRSQAAKLVDRFYQKAADTLREAHGTEQVLDRAPDHGRVLGALAALAKVNAIQGAASFKSDDQARSFAEDLKSEFGQGVIRDLAAGRTEALAKDVPNPATRAAMAEALVSAAKEHPGIGLTPAEIEAAGQRHVPRAEALAPEGKRQPQRIHTHSTDREL
;
A
#
# COMPACT_ATOMS: atom_id res chain seq x y z
N MET A 1 41.87 36.63 -46.41
CA MET A 1 43.27 36.85 -46.82
C MET A 1 43.99 35.51 -46.77
N SER A 2 44.69 35.21 -47.84
CA SER A 2 45.09 33.90 -48.35
C SER A 2 46.09 33.10 -47.49
N LYS A 3 45.98 31.77 -47.54
CA LYS A 3 46.98 30.92 -48.24
C LYS A 3 46.49 29.46 -48.37
N GLU A 4 46.21 29.07 -49.61
CA GLU A 4 46.29 27.70 -50.11
C GLU A 4 47.76 27.26 -50.23
N TRP A 5 48.05 25.97 -50.06
CA TRP A 5 48.59 25.15 -51.17
C TRP A 5 48.48 23.64 -50.88
N ALA A 6 48.02 22.92 -51.90
CA ALA A 6 47.94 21.47 -52.03
C ALA A 6 49.28 20.81 -52.41
N GLY A 7 49.38 19.49 -52.22
CA GLY A 7 50.43 18.64 -52.80
C GLY A 7 50.39 17.17 -52.34
N GLU A 8 49.67 16.32 -53.07
CA GLU A 8 49.85 14.85 -53.19
C GLU A 8 50.97 14.52 -54.22
N PRO A 9 51.37 13.26 -54.50
CA PRO A 9 51.49 12.02 -53.68
C PRO A 9 52.80 11.20 -53.97
N ALA A 10 52.88 9.99 -53.38
CA ALA A 10 53.55 8.75 -53.86
C ALA A 10 54.93 8.32 -53.29
N ALA A 11 54.92 7.17 -52.59
CA ALA A 11 55.72 5.95 -52.88
C ALA A 11 55.48 4.92 -51.74
N ARG A 12 54.69 3.85 -51.97
CA ARG A 12 55.14 2.48 -52.29
C ARG A 12 56.28 1.93 -51.41
N GLY A 13 55.91 0.99 -50.55
CA GLY A 13 56.77 -0.03 -49.93
C GLY A 13 55.85 -1.09 -49.31
N GLU A 14 55.32 -2.00 -50.13
CA GLU A 14 55.70 -3.42 -50.16
C GLU A 14 55.54 -4.13 -48.81
N ALA A 15 54.35 -4.71 -48.65
CA ALA A 15 54.07 -5.74 -47.67
C ALA A 15 54.67 -7.07 -48.15
N THR A 16 55.45 -7.74 -47.29
CA THR A 16 55.65 -9.20 -47.36
C THR A 16 55.37 -9.81 -45.99
N PRO A 17 54.65 -10.95 -45.92
CA PRO A 17 54.00 -11.44 -44.71
C PRO A 17 54.86 -12.46 -43.96
N VAL A 18 54.76 -12.47 -42.63
CA VAL A 18 55.35 -13.50 -41.75
C VAL A 18 54.21 -14.46 -41.32
N PRO A 19 54.44 -15.78 -41.29
CA PRO A 19 53.39 -16.78 -41.52
C PRO A 19 52.56 -17.11 -40.27
N VAL A 20 51.26 -17.32 -40.51
CA VAL A 20 50.30 -17.92 -39.60
C VAL A 20 50.50 -19.45 -39.62
N PRO A 21 50.62 -20.13 -38.47
CA PRO A 21 50.56 -21.58 -38.44
C PRO A 21 49.11 -22.04 -38.66
N THR A 22 48.96 -22.85 -39.71
CA THR A 22 47.75 -23.51 -40.18
C THR A 22 47.11 -24.39 -39.10
N ALA A 23 45.92 -24.02 -38.63
CA ALA A 23 45.00 -24.96 -37.99
C ALA A 23 43.75 -25.07 -38.87
N ALA A 24 43.50 -26.27 -39.38
CA ALA A 24 42.45 -26.58 -40.30
C ALA A 24 41.06 -26.22 -39.73
N VAL A 25 40.29 -25.47 -40.52
CA VAL A 25 38.86 -25.24 -40.31
C VAL A 25 38.13 -26.59 -40.45
N ARG A 26 37.73 -27.18 -39.33
CA ARG A 26 36.65 -28.15 -39.27
C ARG A 26 35.36 -27.41 -38.90
N ALA A 27 34.36 -27.53 -39.77
CA ALA A 27 33.00 -27.05 -39.55
C ALA A 27 32.44 -27.57 -38.22
N PRO A 28 31.52 -26.83 -37.56
CA PRO A 28 30.95 -27.24 -36.29
C PRO A 28 30.16 -28.55 -36.48
N GLU A 29 30.60 -29.61 -35.80
CA GLU A 29 29.77 -30.78 -35.57
C GLU A 29 28.55 -30.36 -34.74
N VAL A 30 27.42 -30.28 -35.42
CA VAL A 30 26.10 -30.28 -34.80
C VAL A 30 25.98 -31.59 -34.02
N ARG A 31 26.13 -31.53 -32.69
CA ARG A 31 25.69 -32.63 -31.83
C ARG A 31 24.18 -32.79 -32.05
N PRO A 32 23.68 -33.99 -32.41
CA PRO A 32 22.26 -34.19 -32.54
C PRO A 32 21.62 -33.96 -31.16
N LEU A 33 20.49 -33.22 -31.15
CA LEU A 33 19.59 -33.19 -30.01
C LEU A 33 19.30 -34.65 -29.62
N ALA A 34 19.73 -35.04 -28.43
CA ALA A 34 19.26 -36.26 -27.81
C ALA A 34 17.73 -36.17 -27.77
N GLN A 35 17.10 -37.09 -28.51
CA GLN A 35 15.67 -37.22 -28.59
C GLN A 35 15.14 -37.36 -27.16
N ARG A 36 14.18 -36.50 -26.80
CA ARG A 36 13.32 -36.71 -25.64
C ARG A 36 12.82 -38.16 -25.69
N PRO A 37 12.85 -38.93 -24.60
CA PRO A 37 12.02 -40.12 -24.55
C PRO A 37 10.58 -39.66 -24.69
N GLN A 38 9.97 -39.94 -25.84
CA GLN A 38 8.53 -39.87 -25.99
C GLN A 38 7.96 -40.99 -25.14
N THR A 39 7.54 -40.67 -23.92
CA THR A 39 6.64 -41.55 -23.18
C THR A 39 5.29 -41.46 -23.88
N SER A 40 4.97 -42.53 -24.60
CA SER A 40 3.66 -42.82 -25.18
C SER A 40 2.56 -42.55 -24.15
N GLY A 41 1.52 -41.82 -24.56
CA GLY A 41 0.36 -41.45 -23.74
C GLY A 41 -0.60 -42.60 -23.46
N ALA A 42 -0.10 -43.74 -22.97
CA ALA A 42 -0.94 -44.91 -22.71
C ALA A 42 -0.67 -45.66 -21.39
N ASP A 43 0.26 -45.22 -20.53
CA ASP A 43 0.51 -45.85 -19.21
C ASP A 43 0.61 -44.80 -18.09
N LEU A 44 -0.33 -43.84 -18.05
CA LEU A 44 -0.63 -43.10 -16.82
C LEU A 44 -1.70 -43.89 -16.06
N GLU A 45 -1.26 -44.96 -15.41
CA GLU A 45 -2.04 -45.59 -14.34
C GLU A 45 -2.43 -44.49 -13.35
N ALA A 46 -3.73 -44.37 -13.11
CA ALA A 46 -4.31 -43.32 -12.28
C ALA A 46 -3.68 -43.35 -10.88
N ILE A 47 -2.80 -42.38 -10.60
CA ILE A 47 -2.27 -42.15 -9.26
C ILE A 47 -3.47 -41.85 -8.34
N PRO A 48 -3.65 -42.57 -7.21
CA PRO A 48 -4.80 -42.39 -6.34
C PRO A 48 -4.90 -40.95 -5.80
N PRO A 49 -6.11 -40.44 -5.48
CA PRO A 49 -6.35 -39.04 -5.11
C PRO A 49 -5.77 -38.60 -3.75
N GLU A 50 -4.91 -39.41 -3.13
CA GLU A 50 -4.27 -39.10 -1.84
C GLU A 50 -2.94 -38.31 -1.96
N SER A 51 -2.39 -38.11 -3.17
CA SER A 51 -1.09 -37.44 -3.38
C SER A 51 -1.13 -35.90 -3.50
N ARG A 52 -2.26 -35.26 -3.18
CA ARG A 52 -2.41 -33.78 -3.17
C ARG A 52 -2.11 -33.20 -1.78
N ARG A 53 -0.95 -33.50 -1.22
CA ARG A 53 -0.52 -32.92 0.06
C ARG A 53 0.57 -31.90 -0.20
N GLU A 54 0.51 -30.77 0.49
CA GLU A 54 1.59 -29.78 0.50
C GLU A 54 2.85 -30.42 1.09
N TYR A 55 4.00 -30.27 0.43
CA TYR A 55 5.29 -30.76 0.93
C TYR A 55 6.47 -29.92 0.44
N PHE A 56 7.61 -30.11 1.10
CA PHE A 56 8.87 -29.43 0.84
C PHE A 56 9.91 -30.48 0.49
N SER A 57 10.46 -30.42 -0.72
CA SER A 57 11.50 -31.34 -1.19
C SER A 57 12.87 -30.68 -1.11
N VAL A 58 13.76 -31.20 -0.25
CA VAL A 58 15.17 -30.81 -0.20
C VAL A 58 15.95 -31.74 -1.11
N ARG A 59 16.53 -31.20 -2.19
CA ARG A 59 17.25 -31.94 -3.22
C ARG A 59 18.71 -31.55 -3.26
N LEU A 60 19.59 -32.54 -3.17
CA LEU A 60 21.03 -32.42 -3.39
C LEU A 60 21.30 -32.46 -4.90
N THR A 61 21.91 -31.42 -5.44
CA THR A 61 22.03 -31.24 -6.89
C THR A 61 23.07 -32.19 -7.50
N HIS A 62 24.15 -32.47 -6.78
CA HIS A 62 25.25 -33.32 -7.28
C HIS A 62 24.95 -34.82 -7.12
N SER A 63 24.56 -35.26 -5.93
CA SER A 63 24.20 -36.66 -5.66
C SER A 63 22.81 -37.05 -6.17
N GLY A 64 21.92 -36.08 -6.39
CA GLY A 64 20.54 -36.32 -6.84
C GLY A 64 19.59 -36.83 -5.75
N GLU A 65 20.07 -36.99 -4.50
CA GLU A 65 19.25 -37.37 -3.36
C GLU A 65 18.17 -36.32 -3.08
N ALA A 66 16.95 -36.76 -2.76
CA ALA A 66 15.86 -35.87 -2.38
C ALA A 66 15.13 -36.42 -1.15
N ARG A 67 14.81 -35.53 -0.21
CA ARG A 67 14.00 -35.85 0.98
C ARG A 67 12.82 -34.90 1.06
N GLU A 68 11.65 -35.45 1.32
CA GLU A 68 10.39 -34.73 1.42
C GLU A 68 10.00 -34.51 2.87
N PHE A 69 9.47 -33.33 3.17
CA PHE A 69 9.05 -32.90 4.50
C PHE A 69 7.66 -32.28 4.40
N THR A 70 6.79 -32.57 5.37
CA THR A 70 5.49 -31.90 5.48
C THR A 70 5.55 -30.67 6.37
N ASP A 71 6.57 -30.56 7.23
CA ASP A 71 6.82 -29.38 8.06
C ASP A 71 7.90 -28.49 7.40
N PRO A 72 7.60 -27.22 7.07
CA PRO A 72 8.60 -26.29 6.54
C PRO A 72 9.78 -26.07 7.50
N ARG A 73 9.60 -26.19 8.83
CA ARG A 73 10.68 -26.07 9.81
C ARG A 73 11.68 -27.21 9.67
N GLU A 74 11.20 -28.44 9.55
CA GLU A 74 12.06 -29.62 9.34
C GLU A 74 12.80 -29.51 8.00
N ALA A 75 12.14 -29.03 6.95
CA ALA A 75 12.77 -28.75 5.67
C ALA A 75 13.87 -27.69 5.78
N GLY A 76 13.65 -26.62 6.55
CA GLY A 76 14.63 -25.57 6.82
C GLY A 76 15.86 -26.10 7.56
N ALA A 77 15.64 -26.92 8.59
CA ALA A 77 16.71 -27.57 9.34
C ALA A 77 17.51 -28.56 8.47
N ALA A 78 16.82 -29.36 7.64
CA ALA A 78 17.46 -30.28 6.71
C ALA A 78 18.26 -29.53 5.63
N PHE A 79 17.74 -28.43 5.12
CA PHE A 79 18.44 -27.57 4.17
C PHE A 79 19.70 -26.95 4.77
N PHE A 80 19.67 -26.51 6.04
CA PHE A 80 20.87 -26.04 6.74
C PHE A 80 21.93 -27.13 6.86
N ARG A 81 21.56 -28.34 7.31
CA ARG A 81 22.48 -29.46 7.55
C ARG A 81 23.07 -30.08 6.29
N ALA A 82 22.41 -29.94 5.14
CA ALA A 82 22.89 -30.48 3.88
C ALA A 82 24.26 -29.87 3.50
N ASP A 83 25.18 -30.70 3.01
CA ASP A 83 26.50 -30.24 2.59
C ASP A 83 26.36 -29.12 1.52
N PRO A 84 26.91 -27.90 1.75
CA PRO A 84 26.87 -26.84 0.76
C PRO A 84 27.51 -27.19 -0.59
N ALA A 85 28.51 -28.09 -0.61
CA ALA A 85 29.16 -28.57 -1.82
C ALA A 85 28.21 -29.41 -2.70
N GLU A 86 27.23 -30.10 -2.11
CA GLU A 86 26.16 -30.82 -2.82
C GLU A 86 25.16 -29.87 -3.50
N ARG A 87 25.28 -28.56 -3.27
CA ARG A 87 24.39 -27.50 -3.76
C ARG A 87 22.92 -27.83 -3.50
N PRO A 88 22.51 -27.99 -2.22
CA PRO A 88 21.13 -28.29 -1.90
C PRO A 88 20.20 -27.18 -2.42
N SER A 89 18.99 -27.58 -2.79
CA SER A 89 17.88 -26.71 -3.15
C SER A 89 16.59 -27.21 -2.52
N VAL A 90 15.65 -26.32 -2.28
CA VAL A 90 14.34 -26.67 -1.70
C VAL A 90 13.25 -26.27 -2.66
N THR A 91 12.37 -27.20 -2.97
CA THR A 91 11.15 -26.97 -3.75
C THR A 91 9.95 -27.10 -2.83
N HIS A 92 9.10 -26.08 -2.80
CA HIS A 92 7.80 -26.13 -2.14
C HIS A 92 6.76 -26.54 -3.19
N VAL A 93 6.03 -27.62 -2.90
CA VAL A 93 4.99 -28.18 -3.76
C VAL A 93 3.66 -28.09 -3.01
N ASP A 94 2.68 -27.42 -3.62
CA ASP A 94 1.32 -27.31 -3.12
C ASP A 94 0.32 -27.63 -4.23
N GLY A 95 -0.30 -28.82 -4.13
CA GLY A 95 -1.20 -29.34 -5.14
C GLY A 95 -0.54 -29.45 -6.52
N ASN A 96 -0.97 -28.58 -7.45
CA ASN A 96 -0.44 -28.52 -8.82
C ASN A 96 0.63 -27.42 -9.01
N THR A 97 1.00 -26.71 -7.94
CA THR A 97 1.99 -25.64 -8.00
C THR A 97 3.29 -26.08 -7.35
N ALA A 98 4.42 -25.73 -7.97
CA ALA A 98 5.74 -25.99 -7.43
C ALA A 98 6.62 -24.76 -7.62
N ARG A 99 7.40 -24.40 -6.61
CA ARG A 99 8.35 -23.28 -6.67
C ARG A 99 9.67 -23.65 -6.00
N THR A 100 10.77 -23.14 -6.54
CA THR A 100 12.05 -23.16 -5.85
C THR A 100 12.01 -22.16 -4.71
N MET A 101 12.05 -22.66 -3.48
CA MET A 101 11.97 -21.88 -2.26
C MET A 101 13.36 -21.44 -1.77
N ALA A 102 14.37 -22.32 -1.84
CA ALA A 102 15.74 -22.01 -1.40
C ALA A 102 16.78 -22.70 -2.29
N ARG A 103 17.99 -22.13 -2.41
CA ARG A 103 19.08 -22.77 -3.18
C ARG A 103 20.45 -22.38 -2.64
N THR A 104 21.45 -23.19 -2.96
CA THR A 104 22.85 -22.89 -2.65
C THR A 104 23.55 -22.31 -3.86
N GLU A 105 24.11 -21.12 -3.68
CA GLU A 105 24.83 -20.34 -4.67
C GLU A 105 26.33 -20.27 -4.32
N ILE A 106 27.17 -19.92 -5.28
CA ILE A 106 28.61 -19.75 -5.06
C ILE A 106 28.92 -18.26 -5.16
N HIS A 107 29.38 -17.66 -4.06
CA HIS A 107 29.67 -16.23 -3.95
C HIS A 107 31.19 -16.03 -3.80
N GLY A 108 31.91 -16.14 -4.91
CA GLY A 108 33.36 -15.96 -4.93
C GLY A 108 34.14 -17.09 -4.22
N ARG A 109 35.32 -16.76 -3.68
CA ARG A 109 36.21 -17.68 -2.97
C ARG A 109 36.50 -17.16 -1.56
N ASN A 110 36.65 -18.06 -0.58
CA ASN A 110 37.06 -17.73 0.78
C ASN A 110 38.56 -17.36 0.86
N GLU A 111 39.03 -16.97 2.04
CA GLU A 111 40.44 -16.60 2.29
C GLU A 111 41.43 -17.75 1.97
N ALA A 112 40.96 -19.01 1.96
CA ALA A 112 41.71 -20.19 1.58
C ALA A 112 41.65 -20.53 0.06
N GLY A 113 40.91 -19.75 -0.73
CA GLY A 113 40.78 -19.93 -2.18
C GLY A 113 39.72 -20.96 -2.62
N GLU A 114 38.93 -21.51 -1.69
CA GLU A 114 37.83 -22.45 -1.93
C GLU A 114 36.53 -21.70 -2.27
N PRO A 115 35.63 -22.27 -3.09
CA PRO A 115 34.35 -21.64 -3.41
C PRO A 115 33.51 -21.39 -2.15
N ARG A 116 33.05 -20.15 -1.98
CA ARG A 116 32.19 -19.79 -0.83
C ARG A 116 30.75 -20.12 -1.17
N HIS A 117 30.18 -21.12 -0.50
CA HIS A 117 28.81 -21.54 -0.72
C HIS A 117 27.86 -20.75 0.18
N VAL A 118 26.86 -20.08 -0.42
CA VAL A 118 25.87 -19.27 0.29
C VAL A 118 24.49 -19.84 0.06
N LYS A 119 23.75 -20.09 1.15
CA LYS A 119 22.38 -20.60 1.11
C LYS A 119 21.39 -19.45 1.10
N SER A 120 20.60 -19.34 0.03
CA SER A 120 19.54 -18.34 -0.05
C SER A 120 18.33 -18.77 0.78
N LEU A 121 17.69 -17.79 1.43
CA LEU A 121 16.51 -18.02 2.26
C LEU A 121 15.29 -17.33 1.66
N PRO A 122 14.12 -17.97 1.69
CA PRO A 122 12.88 -17.43 1.12
C PRO A 122 12.28 -16.34 2.01
N ASN A 123 11.55 -15.37 1.42
CA ASN A 123 10.91 -14.28 2.18
C ASN A 123 9.53 -13.84 1.68
N SER A 124 8.92 -14.54 0.72
CA SER A 124 7.83 -13.97 -0.08
C SER A 124 6.47 -14.65 0.14
N HIS A 125 6.41 -15.80 0.81
CA HIS A 125 5.20 -16.61 0.99
C HIS A 125 5.01 -17.08 2.44
N ALA A 126 3.78 -17.46 2.79
CA ALA A 126 3.39 -17.88 4.14
C ALA A 126 4.30 -18.96 4.79
N PRO A 127 4.67 -20.07 4.12
CA PRO A 127 5.52 -21.10 4.75
C PRO A 127 6.98 -20.66 4.93
N ASP A 128 7.41 -19.58 4.29
CA ASP A 128 8.81 -19.13 4.27
C ASP A 128 9.28 -18.72 5.68
N ALA A 129 8.40 -18.13 6.50
CA ALA A 129 8.73 -17.73 7.86
C ALA A 129 9.04 -18.94 8.77
N ALA A 130 8.25 -20.00 8.65
CA ALA A 130 8.45 -21.25 9.39
C ALA A 130 9.73 -21.96 8.90
N PHE A 131 9.98 -21.98 7.59
CA PHE A 131 11.21 -22.53 7.01
C PHE A 131 12.46 -21.80 7.51
N ARG A 132 12.48 -20.46 7.47
CA ARG A 132 13.59 -19.66 8.01
C ARG A 132 13.82 -19.94 9.49
N THR A 133 12.74 -20.11 10.26
CA THR A 133 12.86 -20.42 11.69
C THR A 133 13.58 -21.76 11.90
N GLY A 134 13.16 -22.82 11.21
CA GLY A 134 13.84 -24.11 11.31
C GLY A 134 15.30 -24.10 10.83
N PHE A 135 15.61 -23.29 9.80
CA PHE A 135 16.99 -23.07 9.34
C PHE A 135 17.86 -22.42 10.43
N TYR A 136 17.39 -21.33 11.04
CA TYR A 136 18.15 -20.63 12.08
C TYR A 136 18.23 -21.41 13.39
N ASP A 137 17.19 -22.16 13.76
CA ASP A 137 17.23 -23.01 14.96
C ASP A 137 18.26 -24.14 14.80
N ALA A 138 18.37 -24.74 13.61
CA ALA A 138 19.41 -25.74 13.33
C ALA A 138 20.82 -25.13 13.29
N MET A 139 20.95 -23.89 12.81
CA MET A 139 22.20 -23.12 12.82
C MET A 139 22.65 -22.79 14.25
N GLU A 140 21.74 -22.36 15.12
CA GLU A 140 21.99 -22.10 16.54
C GLU A 140 22.55 -23.34 17.25
N VAL A 141 21.94 -24.52 17.03
CA VAL A 141 22.43 -25.80 17.59
C VAL A 141 23.84 -26.12 17.09
N SER A 142 24.08 -26.02 15.78
CA SER A 142 25.40 -26.27 15.18
C SER A 142 26.47 -25.30 15.71
N ILE A 143 26.15 -24.01 15.84
CA ILE A 143 27.06 -23.01 16.39
C ILE A 143 27.40 -23.34 17.85
N SER A 144 26.40 -23.63 18.69
CA SER A 144 26.61 -23.98 20.10
C SER A 144 27.48 -25.23 20.25
N GLU A 145 27.20 -26.30 19.49
CA GLU A 145 28.00 -27.53 19.52
C GLU A 145 29.46 -27.29 19.09
N ARG A 146 29.67 -26.50 18.03
CA ARG A 146 31.01 -26.23 17.50
C ARG A 146 31.82 -25.31 18.40
N LEU A 147 31.20 -24.28 19.00
CA LEU A 147 31.83 -23.45 20.02
C LEU A 147 32.19 -24.27 21.26
N SER A 148 31.29 -25.12 21.74
CA SER A 148 31.55 -26.02 22.89
C SER A 148 32.66 -27.04 22.61
N ASN A 149 32.77 -27.55 21.38
CA ASN A 149 33.85 -28.46 20.98
C ASN A 149 35.21 -27.73 20.83
N ALA A 150 35.21 -26.49 20.33
CA ALA A 150 36.40 -25.64 20.25
C ALA A 150 36.93 -25.24 21.64
N ASP A 151 36.05 -25.19 22.63
CA ASP A 151 36.40 -24.99 24.03
C ASP A 151 37.07 -26.25 24.63
N ARG A 152 36.41 -27.42 24.54
CA ARG A 152 36.91 -28.72 25.04
C ARG A 152 38.21 -29.20 24.38
N GLY A 153 38.47 -28.84 23.11
CA GLY A 153 39.71 -29.19 22.40
C GLY A 153 40.98 -28.55 22.99
N ALA A 154 40.84 -27.53 23.83
CA ALA A 154 41.97 -26.89 24.53
C ALA A 154 42.34 -27.59 25.85
N GLU A 155 41.42 -28.30 26.49
CA GLU A 155 41.68 -28.96 27.78
C GLU A 155 42.41 -30.31 27.64
N VAL A 156 42.31 -30.99 26.49
CA VAL A 156 42.87 -32.34 26.30
C VAL A 156 44.12 -32.32 25.42
N SER A 157 45.24 -31.82 25.95
CA SER A 157 46.58 -32.16 25.44
C SER A 157 47.48 -32.61 26.59
N PRO A 158 47.68 -33.93 26.79
CA PRO A 158 48.62 -34.42 27.76
C PRO A 158 50.03 -34.51 27.13
N LYS A 159 51.00 -33.94 27.87
CA LYS A 159 52.47 -34.03 27.74
C LYS A 159 53.18 -33.02 26.84
N GLY A 160 53.63 -31.94 27.49
CA GLY A 160 55.05 -31.76 27.79
C GLY A 160 55.95 -31.20 26.68
N THR A 161 56.04 -29.87 26.61
CA THR A 161 57.30 -29.11 26.42
C THR A 161 57.04 -27.64 26.71
N GLU A 162 57.74 -27.08 27.71
CA GLU A 162 57.49 -25.76 28.31
C GLU A 162 57.92 -24.54 27.45
N HIS A 163 57.94 -24.62 26.11
CA HIS A 163 58.35 -23.51 25.24
C HIS A 163 57.33 -23.20 24.11
N ALA A 164 56.04 -23.35 24.40
CA ALA A 164 54.97 -22.91 23.49
C ALA A 164 53.71 -22.47 24.27
N VAL A 165 53.88 -21.55 25.23
CA VAL A 165 52.75 -20.94 25.96
C VAL A 165 52.78 -19.43 25.75
N SER A 166 52.51 -18.99 24.53
CA SER A 166 52.03 -17.63 24.25
C SER A 166 51.32 -17.61 22.91
N ALA A 167 50.06 -17.18 22.95
CA ALA A 167 49.16 -16.89 21.84
C ALA A 167 48.72 -18.08 20.97
N ARG A 168 47.71 -18.83 21.42
CA ARG A 168 46.68 -19.34 20.50
C ARG A 168 45.46 -18.43 20.62
N THR A 169 45.39 -17.45 19.73
CA THR A 169 44.30 -16.49 19.60
C THR A 169 43.00 -17.22 19.23
N THR A 170 41.85 -16.68 19.64
CA THR A 170 40.48 -17.16 19.31
C THR A 170 40.29 -17.46 17.81
N GLU A 171 40.96 -16.70 16.94
CA GLU A 171 40.98 -16.89 15.48
C GLU A 171 41.49 -18.27 15.04
N ALA A 172 42.33 -18.95 15.83
CA ALA A 172 42.83 -20.29 15.51
C ALA A 172 41.86 -21.42 15.92
N ARG A 173 40.80 -21.11 16.68
CA ARG A 173 39.81 -22.09 17.22
C ARG A 173 38.52 -22.16 16.40
N ILE A 174 38.23 -21.14 15.59
CA ILE A 174 36.99 -20.99 14.80
C ILE A 174 37.32 -21.17 13.32
N ASP A 175 36.78 -22.21 12.69
CA ASP A 175 36.98 -22.44 11.25
C ASP A 175 36.19 -21.43 10.39
N ALA A 176 36.55 -21.32 9.11
CA ALA A 176 35.97 -20.35 8.18
C ALA A 176 34.44 -20.51 8.02
N GLN A 177 33.92 -21.74 8.11
CA GLN A 177 32.48 -22.00 8.03
C GLN A 177 31.78 -21.57 9.32
N LEU A 178 32.38 -21.79 10.49
CA LEU A 178 31.82 -21.31 11.76
C LEU A 178 31.78 -19.79 11.81
N LYS A 179 32.82 -19.11 11.28
CA LYS A 179 32.86 -17.66 11.16
C LYS A 179 31.73 -17.12 10.26
N ASP A 180 31.52 -17.75 9.10
CA ASP A 180 30.45 -17.38 8.18
C ASP A 180 29.05 -17.66 8.79
N ASP A 181 28.88 -18.77 9.51
CA ASP A 181 27.63 -19.10 10.21
C ASP A 181 27.34 -18.11 11.34
N LEU A 182 28.37 -17.68 12.10
CA LEU A 182 28.25 -16.69 13.17
C LEU A 182 27.84 -15.31 12.64
N GLU A 183 28.47 -14.84 11.56
CA GLU A 183 28.08 -13.57 10.90
C GLU A 183 26.64 -13.63 10.38
N THR A 184 26.28 -14.74 9.71
CA THR A 184 24.93 -14.94 9.17
C THR A 184 23.88 -14.99 10.30
N TYR A 185 24.19 -15.71 11.39
CA TYR A 185 23.30 -15.83 12.54
C TYR A 185 23.16 -14.50 13.29
N ALA A 186 24.26 -13.74 13.45
CA ALA A 186 24.24 -12.44 14.11
C ALA A 186 23.40 -11.41 13.34
N GLY A 187 23.47 -11.41 12.01
CA GLY A 187 22.63 -10.54 11.19
C GLY A 187 21.12 -10.83 11.33
N ALA A 188 20.75 -12.08 11.58
CA ALA A 188 19.35 -12.51 11.72
C ALA A 188 18.82 -12.52 13.16
N ARG A 189 19.68 -12.84 14.14
CA ARG A 189 19.33 -13.10 15.55
C ARG A 189 20.40 -12.50 16.48
N PRO A 190 20.63 -11.18 16.48
CA PRO A 190 21.77 -10.55 17.16
C PRO A 190 21.79 -10.82 18.67
N GLU A 191 20.65 -10.75 19.35
CA GLU A 191 20.59 -10.98 20.80
C GLU A 191 20.94 -12.42 21.21
N ARG A 192 20.49 -13.41 20.41
CA ARG A 192 20.80 -14.83 20.65
C ARG A 192 22.25 -15.16 20.28
N ALA A 193 22.75 -14.60 19.18
CA ALA A 193 24.16 -14.74 18.81
C ALA A 193 25.07 -14.20 19.92
N ALA A 194 24.78 -13.01 20.46
CA ALA A 194 25.51 -12.44 21.57
C ALA A 194 25.39 -13.28 22.87
N ALA A 195 24.25 -13.94 23.09
CA ALA A 195 24.07 -14.87 24.21
C ALA A 195 25.00 -16.09 24.10
N LEU A 196 25.02 -16.72 22.92
CA LEU A 196 25.87 -17.88 22.64
C LEU A 196 27.36 -17.54 22.78
N TRP A 197 27.77 -16.34 22.38
CA TRP A 197 29.14 -15.87 22.55
C TRP A 197 29.49 -15.65 24.03
N ALA A 198 28.59 -15.09 24.82
CA ALA A 198 28.84 -14.89 26.25
C ALA A 198 28.97 -16.22 27.02
N GLU A 199 28.36 -17.29 26.53
CA GLU A 199 28.40 -18.62 27.16
C GLU A 199 29.63 -19.46 26.75
N HIS A 200 30.12 -19.30 25.52
CA HIS A 200 31.15 -20.19 24.94
C HIS A 200 32.32 -19.48 24.24
N GLY A 201 32.28 -18.16 24.12
CA GLY A 201 33.26 -17.36 23.39
C GLY A 201 34.30 -16.72 24.32
N GLU A 202 35.57 -16.80 23.93
CA GLU A 202 36.67 -16.06 24.57
C GLU A 202 37.27 -15.08 23.57
N GLY A 203 37.54 -13.84 23.98
CA GLY A 203 38.16 -12.82 23.12
C GLY A 203 37.20 -12.08 22.18
N PRO A 204 37.72 -11.26 21.25
CA PRO A 204 36.87 -10.44 20.39
C PRO A 204 36.06 -11.34 19.44
N PRO A 205 34.73 -11.14 19.34
CA PRO A 205 33.89 -11.88 18.41
C PRO A 205 34.33 -11.65 16.96
N PRO A 206 34.41 -12.71 16.13
CA PRO A 206 34.85 -12.59 14.75
C PRO A 206 33.78 -12.00 13.86
N GLY A 207 34.18 -11.08 12.98
CA GLY A 207 33.29 -10.47 11.98
C GLY A 207 32.51 -9.27 12.52
N LEU A 208 32.06 -8.41 11.61
CA LEU A 208 31.55 -7.08 11.94
C LEU A 208 30.11 -7.12 12.46
N GLN A 209 29.24 -7.97 11.90
CA GLN A 209 27.86 -8.07 12.36
C GLN A 209 27.79 -8.74 13.73
N PHE A 210 28.63 -9.75 13.94
CA PHE A 210 28.68 -10.46 15.21
C PHE A 210 29.33 -9.61 16.30
N GLN A 211 30.38 -8.86 15.99
CA GLN A 211 30.97 -7.90 16.93
C GLN A 211 29.99 -6.79 17.33
N ALA A 212 29.22 -6.26 16.39
CA ALA A 212 28.16 -5.30 16.70
C ALA A 212 27.09 -5.89 17.65
N ALA A 213 26.69 -7.15 17.43
CA ALA A 213 25.71 -7.84 18.25
C ALA A 213 26.19 -8.05 19.71
N VAL A 214 27.43 -8.51 19.90
CA VAL A 214 28.03 -8.71 21.23
C VAL A 214 28.23 -7.38 21.96
N ASN A 215 28.81 -6.38 21.30
CA ASN A 215 29.03 -5.06 21.90
C ASN A 215 27.69 -4.41 22.33
N SER A 216 26.65 -4.53 21.52
CA SER A 216 25.31 -3.99 21.86
C SER A 216 24.71 -4.63 23.12
N ARG A 217 24.96 -5.93 23.35
CA ARG A 217 24.52 -6.64 24.56
C ARG A 217 25.32 -6.20 25.78
N GLU A 218 26.65 -6.09 25.65
CA GLU A 218 27.52 -5.62 26.75
C GLU A 218 27.17 -4.18 27.16
N GLU A 219 26.93 -3.29 26.20
CA GLU A 219 26.48 -1.91 26.44
C GLU A 219 25.08 -1.85 27.09
N GLY A 220 24.17 -2.74 26.70
CA GLY A 220 22.85 -2.89 27.33
C GLY A 220 22.93 -3.34 28.80
N MET A 221 23.90 -4.20 29.14
CA MET A 221 24.13 -4.68 30.50
C MET A 221 24.79 -3.59 31.38
N VAL A 222 25.68 -2.78 30.82
CA VAL A 222 26.27 -1.60 31.50
C VAL A 222 25.22 -0.51 31.77
N ARG A 223 24.21 -0.36 30.90
CA ARG A 223 23.07 0.56 31.12
C ARG A 223 22.08 0.09 32.20
N ALA A 224 21.95 -1.22 32.43
CA ALA A 224 21.06 -1.75 33.46
C ALA A 224 21.59 -1.52 34.87
N ASP A 225 22.91 -1.38 35.02
CA ASP A 225 23.60 -1.21 36.32
C ASP A 225 23.84 0.27 36.69
N ALA A 226 23.76 1.18 35.71
CA ALA A 226 23.98 2.61 35.91
C ALA A 226 22.66 3.39 36.01
N GLY A 227 22.16 3.56 37.24
CA GLY A 227 21.10 4.51 37.57
C GLY A 227 21.43 5.94 37.12
N VAL A 228 20.45 6.57 36.47
CA VAL A 228 20.49 7.89 35.80
C VAL A 228 20.95 9.00 36.77
N PRO A 229 21.87 9.92 36.36
CA PRO A 229 21.47 11.14 35.67
C PRO A 229 22.30 11.54 34.43
N GLU A 230 21.55 11.97 33.41
CA GLU A 230 21.81 13.02 32.40
C GLU A 230 23.26 13.26 31.95
N VAL A 231 23.70 12.45 30.98
CA VAL A 231 24.62 12.86 29.90
C VAL A 231 24.06 12.26 28.62
N VAL A 232 23.94 13.07 27.56
CA VAL A 232 23.37 12.69 26.25
C VAL A 232 23.97 11.37 25.77
N PRO A 233 23.19 10.27 25.66
CA PRO A 233 23.74 8.94 25.39
C PRO A 233 24.19 8.76 23.92
N ALA A 234 25.17 7.90 23.69
CA ALA A 234 25.77 7.57 22.37
C ALA A 234 24.81 6.98 21.31
N HIS A 235 23.53 6.78 21.61
CA HIS A 235 22.48 6.37 20.68
C HIS A 235 22.05 7.43 19.63
N GLN A 236 22.83 8.52 19.48
CA GLN A 236 22.57 9.59 18.51
C GLN A 236 23.49 9.59 17.28
N ARG A 237 24.39 8.60 17.10
CA ARG A 237 25.14 8.48 15.84
C ARG A 237 24.26 7.79 14.80
N GLY A 238 23.50 8.60 14.07
CA GLY A 238 22.60 8.12 13.03
C GLY A 238 23.29 7.73 11.73
N VAL A 239 24.56 8.08 11.55
CA VAL A 239 25.28 7.88 10.30
C VAL A 239 26.43 6.90 10.52
N THR A 240 26.55 5.91 9.65
CA THR A 240 27.56 4.84 9.70
C THR A 240 28.32 4.77 8.38
N LEU A 241 29.59 4.40 8.45
CA LEU A 241 30.41 4.13 7.28
C LEU A 241 30.31 2.64 6.92
N GLY A 242 30.17 2.33 5.63
CA GLY A 242 30.08 0.96 5.14
C GLY A 242 30.68 0.81 3.74
N VAL A 243 30.77 -0.44 3.28
CA VAL A 243 31.07 -0.75 1.88
C VAL A 243 29.91 -1.58 1.35
N GLU A 244 29.22 -1.06 0.35
CA GLU A 244 28.04 -1.68 -0.23
C GLU A 244 28.39 -2.32 -1.58
N LEU A 245 27.91 -3.56 -1.79
CA LEU A 245 27.92 -4.17 -3.11
C LEU A 245 26.68 -3.69 -3.85
N ARG A 246 26.88 -2.85 -4.86
CA ARG A 246 25.82 -2.35 -5.72
C ARG A 246 25.78 -3.12 -7.03
N SER A 247 24.60 -3.24 -7.60
CA SER A 247 24.46 -3.59 -9.02
C SER A 247 24.61 -2.32 -9.86
N PRO A 248 25.36 -2.35 -10.98
CA PRO A 248 25.37 -1.23 -11.91
C PRO A 248 23.95 -0.98 -12.43
N PRO A 249 23.56 0.29 -12.68
CA PRO A 249 22.22 0.58 -13.11
C PRO A 249 21.98 0.10 -14.55
N ASP A 250 20.80 -0.47 -14.82
CA ASP A 250 20.41 -0.94 -16.16
C ASP A 250 20.32 0.20 -17.20
N GLU A 251 20.05 1.43 -16.73
CA GLU A 251 20.01 2.65 -17.54
C GLU A 251 20.85 3.76 -16.88
N PRO A 252 21.43 4.70 -17.66
CA PRO A 252 22.20 5.81 -17.10
C PRO A 252 21.36 6.67 -16.14
N LYS A 253 21.81 6.82 -14.90
CA LYS A 253 21.12 7.59 -13.85
C LYS A 253 21.84 8.89 -13.57
N ARG A 254 21.11 10.00 -13.64
CA ARG A 254 21.63 11.32 -13.23
C ARG A 254 21.56 11.45 -11.70
N GLU A 255 22.71 11.73 -11.11
CA GLU A 255 22.92 11.86 -9.68
C GLU A 255 23.45 13.25 -9.32
N THR A 256 23.17 13.70 -8.10
CA THR A 256 23.80 14.91 -7.54
C THR A 256 25.19 14.54 -7.04
N ALA A 257 26.22 15.30 -7.41
CA ALA A 257 27.60 15.00 -7.05
C ALA A 257 28.35 16.24 -6.54
N ILE A 258 29.49 16.01 -5.90
CA ILE A 258 30.45 17.05 -5.51
C ILE A 258 31.78 16.75 -6.19
N TYR A 259 32.37 17.79 -6.78
CA TYR A 259 33.65 17.76 -7.49
C TYR A 259 34.64 18.73 -6.84
N ALA A 260 35.94 18.46 -6.95
CA ALA A 260 37.02 19.36 -6.51
C ALA A 260 38.30 19.21 -7.34
N GLY A 261 39.18 20.21 -7.27
CA GLY A 261 40.45 20.29 -7.99
C GLY A 261 40.29 20.80 -9.43
N GLU A 262 41.40 21.21 -10.05
CA GLU A 262 41.42 21.74 -11.42
C GLU A 262 40.91 20.74 -12.47
N ASP A 263 41.11 19.44 -12.23
CA ASP A 263 40.66 18.36 -13.11
C ASP A 263 39.19 17.96 -12.88
N ALA A 264 38.46 18.67 -12.01
CA ALA A 264 37.10 18.33 -11.58
C ALA A 264 36.97 16.85 -11.18
N GLN A 265 37.79 16.44 -10.21
CA GLN A 265 37.75 15.09 -9.68
C GLN A 265 36.43 14.86 -8.92
N LEU A 266 35.73 13.76 -9.22
CA LEU A 266 34.55 13.35 -8.46
C LEU A 266 34.97 13.03 -7.02
N ILE A 267 34.37 13.70 -6.05
CA ILE A 267 34.65 13.47 -4.62
C ILE A 267 33.63 12.51 -4.04
N LEU A 268 32.34 12.74 -4.32
CA LEU A 268 31.24 11.91 -3.88
C LEU A 268 29.98 12.11 -4.75
N SER A 269 29.09 11.12 -4.71
CA SER A 269 27.72 11.17 -5.22
C SER A 269 26.72 11.07 -4.06
N LEU A 270 25.61 11.78 -4.16
CA LEU A 270 24.50 11.78 -3.20
C LEU A 270 23.28 11.00 -3.73
N GLY A 271 23.44 10.24 -4.81
CA GLY A 271 22.37 9.50 -5.45
C GLY A 271 21.43 10.40 -6.26
N ARG A 272 20.14 10.04 -6.34
CA ARG A 272 19.17 10.64 -7.27
C ARG A 272 19.20 12.17 -7.23
N ASN A 273 19.26 12.78 -8.41
CA ASN A 273 19.26 14.24 -8.55
C ASN A 273 17.86 14.84 -8.31
N ASP A 274 17.63 15.36 -7.10
CA ASP A 274 16.40 16.03 -6.68
C ASP A 274 16.69 17.25 -5.80
N SER A 275 15.64 17.95 -5.34
CA SER A 275 15.80 19.17 -4.54
C SER A 275 16.48 18.92 -3.19
N GLN A 276 16.38 17.72 -2.62
CA GLN A 276 16.94 17.40 -1.31
C GLN A 276 18.43 17.07 -1.42
N THR A 277 18.82 16.21 -2.35
CA THR A 277 20.24 15.88 -2.57
C THR A 277 21.01 17.10 -3.05
N ARG A 278 20.38 18.00 -3.82
CA ARG A 278 20.95 19.31 -4.20
C ARG A 278 21.18 20.24 -3.02
N ARG A 279 20.22 20.31 -2.09
CA ARG A 279 20.37 21.10 -0.86
C ARG A 279 21.47 20.53 0.02
N LEU A 280 21.49 19.21 0.21
CA LEU A 280 22.55 18.53 0.97
C LEU A 280 23.94 18.80 0.36
N ALA A 281 24.07 18.75 -0.96
CA ALA A 281 25.33 19.10 -1.62
C ALA A 281 25.74 20.57 -1.35
N ASP A 282 24.80 21.51 -1.43
CA ASP A 282 25.10 22.93 -1.15
C ASP A 282 25.51 23.13 0.32
N ASP A 283 24.82 22.49 1.25
CA ASP A 283 25.11 22.55 2.69
C ASP A 283 26.48 21.92 3.01
N LEU A 284 26.83 20.80 2.37
CA LEU A 284 28.17 20.18 2.49
C LEU A 284 29.25 21.07 1.89
N VAL A 285 29.05 21.61 0.69
CA VAL A 285 29.99 22.54 0.05
C VAL A 285 30.15 23.81 0.88
N ALA A 286 29.15 24.25 1.64
CA ALA A 286 29.25 25.39 2.54
C ALA A 286 29.94 25.05 3.88
N ASP A 287 30.01 23.78 4.27
CA ASP A 287 30.58 23.35 5.55
C ASP A 287 32.11 23.53 5.59
N PRO A 288 32.66 24.35 6.51
CA PRO A 288 34.11 24.56 6.61
C PRO A 288 34.88 23.28 6.98
N GLY A 289 34.26 22.39 7.75
CA GLY A 289 34.86 21.10 8.13
C GLY A 289 35.10 20.23 6.90
N PHE A 290 34.05 20.06 6.10
CA PHE A 290 34.09 19.31 4.85
C PHE A 290 35.08 19.89 3.84
N ARG A 291 35.08 21.22 3.63
CA ARG A 291 36.06 21.90 2.76
C ARG A 291 37.49 21.56 3.15
N LYS A 292 37.80 21.67 4.45
CA LYS A 292 39.14 21.37 4.97
C LYS A 292 39.51 19.89 4.81
N ALA A 293 38.56 18.99 4.99
CA ALA A 293 38.77 17.55 4.82
C ALA A 293 39.11 17.20 3.37
N VAL A 294 38.46 17.85 2.38
CA VAL A 294 38.78 17.65 0.96
C VAL A 294 40.11 18.32 0.59
N ALA A 295 40.34 19.56 1.03
CA ALA A 295 41.57 20.32 0.75
C ALA A 295 42.85 19.72 1.34
N ALA A 296 42.74 18.89 2.39
CA ALA A 296 43.87 18.13 2.93
C ALA A 296 44.44 17.10 1.94
N HIS A 297 43.68 16.76 0.89
CA HIS A 297 43.99 15.65 0.00
C HIS A 297 43.88 16.00 -1.49
N VAL A 298 43.14 17.06 -1.84
CA VAL A 298 42.96 17.53 -3.21
C VAL A 298 43.50 18.96 -3.31
N PRO A 299 44.54 19.22 -4.13
CA PRO A 299 45.07 20.55 -4.37
C PRO A 299 43.97 21.51 -4.87
N ASP A 300 44.03 22.77 -4.46
CA ASP A 300 43.13 23.86 -4.87
C ASP A 300 41.63 23.61 -4.58
N ALA A 301 41.30 22.60 -3.79
CA ALA A 301 39.92 22.25 -3.45
C ALA A 301 39.20 23.35 -2.64
N GLU A 302 39.92 24.20 -1.91
CA GLU A 302 39.28 25.32 -1.19
C GLU A 302 38.55 26.30 -2.12
N GLU A 303 39.07 26.48 -3.35
CA GLU A 303 38.51 27.39 -4.35
C GLU A 303 37.67 26.68 -5.43
N THR A 304 37.87 25.36 -5.60
CA THR A 304 37.28 24.58 -6.69
C THR A 304 36.19 23.59 -6.26
N LEU A 305 35.99 23.37 -4.95
CA LEU A 305 34.94 22.48 -4.44
C LEU A 305 33.54 23.01 -4.81
N GLY A 306 32.76 22.19 -5.51
CA GLY A 306 31.44 22.58 -5.96
C GLY A 306 30.50 21.42 -6.25
N ARG A 307 29.19 21.71 -6.24
CA ARG A 307 28.14 20.78 -6.66
C ARG A 307 28.12 20.65 -8.18
N GLY A 308 27.97 19.43 -8.68
CA GLY A 308 27.74 19.12 -10.07
C GLY A 308 26.75 17.97 -10.26
N ASP A 309 26.64 17.51 -11.50
CA ASP A 309 25.82 16.37 -11.88
C ASP A 309 26.72 15.23 -12.36
N PHE A 310 26.51 14.04 -11.82
CA PHE A 310 27.17 12.81 -12.27
C PHE A 310 26.15 11.93 -13.03
N ILE A 311 26.58 11.24 -14.07
CA ILE A 311 25.73 10.28 -14.81
C ILE A 311 26.33 8.90 -14.61
N ASP A 312 25.78 8.16 -13.65
CA ASP A 312 26.18 6.79 -13.39
C ASP A 312 25.64 5.87 -14.47
N GLY A 313 26.49 5.06 -15.11
CA GLY A 313 26.09 4.30 -16.30
C GLY A 313 26.25 5.07 -17.61
N GLY A 314 26.81 6.28 -17.58
CA GLY A 314 27.06 7.12 -18.76
C GLY A 314 28.43 6.90 -19.41
N SER A 315 28.68 7.58 -20.52
CA SER A 315 29.94 7.53 -21.27
C SER A 315 31.16 8.09 -20.52
N ILE A 316 30.94 8.82 -19.42
CA ILE A 316 31.96 9.55 -18.65
C ILE A 316 32.43 8.71 -17.43
N GLY A 317 31.72 7.65 -17.04
CA GLY A 317 32.15 6.74 -15.98
C GLY A 317 31.02 5.96 -15.31
N HIS A 318 31.39 4.91 -14.59
CA HIS A 318 30.54 4.13 -13.70
C HIS A 318 31.07 4.24 -12.28
N LEU A 319 30.19 4.30 -11.29
CA LEU A 319 30.59 3.99 -9.94
C LEU A 319 30.95 2.48 -9.85
N PRO A 320 31.96 2.10 -9.06
CA PRO A 320 32.39 0.72 -8.98
C PRO A 320 31.32 -0.17 -8.33
N ASP A 321 31.33 -1.48 -8.62
CA ASP A 321 30.38 -2.42 -8.01
C ASP A 321 30.49 -2.48 -6.47
N ARG A 322 31.67 -2.14 -5.92
CA ARG A 322 31.90 -2.01 -4.48
C ARG A 322 32.19 -0.56 -4.13
N VAL A 323 31.20 0.14 -3.60
CA VAL A 323 31.29 1.56 -3.26
C VAL A 323 31.48 1.71 -1.76
N LEU A 324 32.42 2.58 -1.37
CA LEU A 324 32.43 3.11 -0.01
C LEU A 324 31.19 4.01 0.15
N THR A 325 30.43 3.81 1.23
CA THR A 325 29.15 4.49 1.44
C THR A 325 29.06 5.04 2.84
N VAL A 326 28.43 6.20 2.97
CA VAL A 326 27.95 6.70 4.25
C VAL A 326 26.44 6.51 4.29
N THR A 327 25.97 5.75 5.27
CA THR A 327 24.57 5.30 5.38
C THR A 327 23.93 5.84 6.64
N ALA A 328 22.63 6.11 6.62
CA ALA A 328 21.84 6.31 7.82
C ALA A 328 21.14 5.02 8.25
N GLN A 329 21.24 4.65 9.52
CA GLN A 329 20.44 3.55 10.06
C GLN A 329 18.97 3.96 10.19
N THR A 330 18.08 3.19 9.60
CA THR A 330 16.64 3.29 9.85
C THR A 330 16.22 2.36 11.00
N ARG A 331 15.07 2.61 11.63
CA ARG A 331 14.58 1.86 12.81
C ARG A 331 14.35 0.35 12.55
N GLU A 332 14.30 -0.09 11.29
CA GLU A 332 14.12 -1.50 10.90
C GLU A 332 15.44 -2.25 10.66
N GLY A 333 16.59 -1.64 10.97
CA GLY A 333 17.90 -2.23 10.66
C GLY A 333 18.28 -2.13 9.18
N GLN A 334 17.42 -1.54 8.33
CA GLN A 334 17.78 -1.17 6.96
C GLN A 334 18.64 0.11 6.97
N SER A 335 19.69 0.12 6.15
CA SER A 335 20.58 1.25 5.99
C SER A 335 20.22 2.00 4.71
N ALA A 336 19.97 3.31 4.80
CA ALA A 336 19.75 4.17 3.64
C ALA A 336 21.06 4.83 3.23
N THR A 337 21.52 4.62 2.01
CA THR A 337 22.77 5.20 1.50
C THR A 337 22.59 6.70 1.24
N LEU A 338 23.32 7.53 1.99
CA LEU A 338 23.29 8.99 1.88
C LEU A 338 24.36 9.52 0.93
N VAL A 339 25.53 8.87 0.95
CA VAL A 339 26.71 9.26 0.15
C VAL A 339 27.38 8.02 -0.41
N GLN A 340 27.81 8.12 -1.67
CA GLN A 340 28.59 7.12 -2.39
C GLN A 340 29.90 7.73 -2.85
N PHE A 341 31.01 6.98 -2.75
CA PHE A 341 32.33 7.45 -3.19
C PHE A 341 32.77 6.75 -4.48
N PRO A 342 33.53 7.43 -5.35
CA PRO A 342 33.97 6.85 -6.62
C PRO A 342 34.97 5.71 -6.48
N ASP A 343 35.65 5.61 -5.34
CA ASP A 343 36.61 4.58 -5.04
C ASP A 343 36.81 4.40 -3.51
N GLN A 344 37.81 3.60 -3.12
CA GLN A 344 38.24 3.43 -1.74
C GLN A 344 39.63 4.03 -1.48
N SER A 345 40.01 5.07 -2.23
CA SER A 345 41.29 5.77 -2.11
C SER A 345 41.45 6.40 -0.72
N VAL A 346 42.67 6.85 -0.42
CA VAL A 346 42.98 7.59 0.81
C VAL A 346 42.10 8.84 0.93
N VAL A 347 41.84 9.53 -0.18
CA VAL A 347 40.98 10.71 -0.25
C VAL A 347 39.54 10.34 0.12
N SER A 348 38.95 9.36 -0.59
CA SER A 348 37.57 8.94 -0.32
C SER A 348 37.37 8.40 1.08
N ARG A 349 38.34 7.65 1.64
CA ARG A 349 38.27 7.18 3.04
C ARG A 349 38.37 8.32 4.05
N ALA A 350 39.27 9.27 3.84
CA ALA A 350 39.42 10.41 4.74
C ALA A 350 38.16 11.28 4.75
N VAL A 351 37.60 11.56 3.58
CA VAL A 351 36.35 12.31 3.44
C VAL A 351 35.18 11.53 4.03
N ALA A 352 35.07 10.23 3.78
CA ALA A 352 33.98 9.41 4.33
C ALA A 352 34.02 9.30 5.86
N ASN A 353 35.22 9.18 6.45
CA ASN A 353 35.40 9.22 7.90
C ASN A 353 34.94 10.57 8.46
N HIS A 354 35.34 11.69 7.85
CA HIS A 354 34.89 13.02 8.28
C HIS A 354 33.36 13.15 8.18
N LEU A 355 32.77 12.69 7.07
CA LEU A 355 31.33 12.75 6.85
C LEU A 355 30.52 11.90 7.82
N SER A 356 31.06 10.77 8.30
CA SER A 356 30.38 9.97 9.33
C SER A 356 30.13 10.72 10.65
N GLU A 357 30.95 11.75 10.91
CA GLU A 357 30.83 12.62 12.08
C GLU A 357 30.29 14.02 11.73
N SER A 358 29.91 14.27 10.47
CA SER A 358 29.46 15.58 9.99
C SER A 358 28.09 15.97 10.58
N PRO A 359 27.96 17.13 11.24
CA PRO A 359 26.66 17.63 11.72
C PRO A 359 25.63 17.80 10.60
N VAL A 360 26.06 18.18 9.40
CA VAL A 360 25.19 18.37 8.23
C VAL A 360 24.55 17.04 7.84
N LEU A 361 25.33 15.96 7.76
CA LEU A 361 24.80 14.64 7.45
C LEU A 361 23.97 14.03 8.58
N GLN A 362 24.32 14.29 9.84
CA GLN A 362 23.51 13.84 10.97
C GLN A 362 22.13 14.51 10.97
N ALA A 363 22.05 15.81 10.67
CA ALA A 363 20.79 16.54 10.53
C ALA A 363 19.96 16.00 9.36
N PHE A 364 20.57 15.83 8.18
CA PHE A 364 19.91 15.24 7.02
C PHE A 364 19.38 13.81 7.29
N ALA A 365 20.19 12.98 7.96
CA ALA A 365 19.80 11.63 8.36
C ALA A 365 18.64 11.62 9.37
N ALA A 366 18.52 12.64 10.22
CA ALA A 366 17.38 12.79 11.12
C ALA A 366 16.11 13.19 10.37
N GLU A 367 16.20 14.10 9.39
CA GLU A 367 15.07 14.48 8.53
C GLU A 367 14.54 13.28 7.72
N GLU A 368 15.44 12.51 7.08
CA GLU A 368 15.07 11.32 6.31
C GLU A 368 14.48 10.19 7.19
N ARG A 369 14.79 10.16 8.50
CA ARG A 369 14.17 9.23 9.46
C ARG A 369 12.76 9.60 9.88
N VAL A 370 12.42 10.88 9.90
CA VAL A 370 11.05 11.37 10.21
C VAL A 370 10.16 11.19 8.99
N ARG A 371 10.72 11.56 7.83
CA ARG A 371 10.34 10.93 6.55
C ARG A 371 10.55 9.42 6.66
N THR A 372 10.28 8.51 5.73
CA THR A 372 10.37 7.03 5.99
C THR A 372 9.49 6.48 7.14
N GLN A 373 9.54 6.97 8.39
CA GLN A 373 8.60 6.64 9.46
C GLN A 373 7.16 6.97 9.07
N ASP A 374 6.90 8.16 8.53
CA ASP A 374 5.55 8.52 8.05
C ASP A 374 5.10 7.65 6.85
N TRP A 375 5.98 6.91 6.18
CA TRP A 375 5.62 6.03 5.05
C TRP A 375 5.38 4.58 5.48
N ARG A 376 5.66 4.22 6.74
CA ARG A 376 5.42 2.86 7.29
C ARG A 376 3.97 2.59 7.66
N ASP A 377 3.22 3.64 7.97
CA ASP A 377 1.77 3.56 8.15
C ASP A 377 1.08 4.55 7.21
N PRO A 378 0.92 4.18 5.92
CA PRO A 378 0.24 5.02 4.95
C PRO A 378 -1.17 5.41 5.39
N SER A 379 -1.86 4.58 6.20
CA SER A 379 -3.20 4.88 6.70
C SER A 379 -3.16 5.98 7.76
N ALA A 380 -2.26 5.89 8.74
CA ALA A 380 -2.10 6.93 9.77
C ALA A 380 -1.64 8.26 9.16
N SER A 381 -0.69 8.23 8.21
CA SER A 381 -0.18 9.44 7.56
C SER A 381 -1.20 10.10 6.66
N LEU A 382 -1.95 9.30 5.89
CA LEU A 382 -3.06 9.82 5.10
C LEU A 382 -4.14 10.43 6.00
N SER A 383 -4.44 9.77 7.13
CA SER A 383 -5.41 10.28 8.12
C SER A 383 -4.97 11.60 8.73
N ALA A 384 -3.69 11.71 9.13
CA ALA A 384 -3.12 12.94 9.68
C ALA A 384 -3.10 14.08 8.65
N TRP A 385 -2.78 13.78 7.39
CA TRP A 385 -2.82 14.75 6.31
C TRP A 385 -4.24 15.26 6.05
N VAL A 386 -5.24 14.37 5.99
CA VAL A 386 -6.65 14.74 5.83
C VAL A 386 -7.09 15.62 6.99
N GLU A 387 -6.78 15.27 8.23
CA GLU A 387 -7.16 16.05 9.42
C GLU A 387 -6.52 17.45 9.42
N ALA A 388 -5.22 17.54 9.15
CA ALA A 388 -4.51 18.81 9.08
C ALA A 388 -5.01 19.69 7.93
N THR A 389 -5.36 19.09 6.80
CA THR A 389 -5.87 19.82 5.63
C THR A 389 -7.31 20.28 5.87
N ASP A 390 -8.18 19.45 6.44
CA ASP A 390 -9.55 19.85 6.80
C ASP A 390 -9.55 20.98 7.84
N ALA A 391 -8.64 20.95 8.81
CA ALA A 391 -8.45 22.03 9.78
C ALA A 391 -7.99 23.36 9.12
N ARG A 392 -7.22 23.29 8.02
CA ARG A 392 -6.83 24.47 7.23
C ARG A 392 -8.00 24.98 6.40
N ILE A 393 -8.73 24.09 5.73
CA ILE A 393 -9.92 24.45 4.95
C ILE A 393 -10.98 25.10 5.86
N GLY A 394 -11.17 24.59 7.08
CA GLY A 394 -12.10 25.16 8.06
C GLY A 394 -11.83 26.62 8.46
N LYS A 395 -10.63 27.16 8.18
CA LYS A 395 -10.28 28.58 8.43
C LYS A 395 -10.62 29.51 7.27
N LEU A 396 -10.97 28.96 6.10
CA LEU A 396 -11.32 29.73 4.90
C LEU A 396 -12.78 30.20 4.95
N PRO A 397 -13.17 31.22 4.14
CA PRO A 397 -14.57 31.55 3.89
C PRO A 397 -15.37 30.32 3.49
N TRP A 398 -16.58 30.19 4.05
CA TRP A 398 -17.37 28.97 4.00
C TRP A 398 -17.72 28.52 2.56
N ASP A 399 -17.90 29.48 1.66
CA ASP A 399 -18.22 29.30 0.24
C ASP A 399 -17.10 28.62 -0.55
N ALA A 400 -15.84 28.74 -0.09
CA ALA A 400 -14.69 28.06 -0.70
C ALA A 400 -14.42 26.67 -0.09
N GLN A 401 -15.06 26.31 1.02
CA GLN A 401 -14.70 25.10 1.76
C GLN A 401 -15.17 23.81 1.10
N ASP A 402 -16.33 23.83 0.44
CA ASP A 402 -16.96 22.61 -0.09
C ASP A 402 -16.15 22.02 -1.26
N ASP A 403 -15.83 22.86 -2.25
CA ASP A 403 -15.01 22.46 -3.41
C ASP A 403 -13.63 21.95 -2.98
N LEU A 404 -12.98 22.64 -2.04
CA LEU A 404 -11.66 22.23 -1.53
C LEU A 404 -11.72 20.91 -0.75
N ARG A 405 -12.79 20.67 0.02
CA ARG A 405 -12.96 19.38 0.71
C ARG A 405 -13.21 18.25 -0.29
N LYS A 406 -14.01 18.50 -1.32
CA LYS A 406 -14.25 17.53 -2.39
C LYS A 406 -12.97 17.15 -3.11
N GLU A 407 -12.13 18.13 -3.45
CA GLU A 407 -10.82 17.89 -4.05
C GLU A 407 -9.90 17.13 -3.09
N MET A 408 -9.78 17.57 -1.83
CA MET A 408 -8.97 16.90 -0.80
C MET A 408 -9.35 15.43 -0.61
N TYR A 409 -10.65 15.12 -0.51
CA TYR A 409 -11.11 13.74 -0.35
C TYR A 409 -10.92 12.90 -1.63
N GLY A 410 -11.00 13.51 -2.82
CA GLY A 410 -10.64 12.85 -4.07
C GLY A 410 -9.17 12.44 -4.10
N ILE A 411 -8.26 13.36 -3.75
CA ILE A 411 -6.83 13.09 -3.61
C ILE A 411 -6.58 12.00 -2.54
N ALA A 412 -7.30 12.05 -1.43
CA ALA A 412 -7.18 11.05 -0.37
C ALA A 412 -7.62 9.65 -0.83
N ALA A 413 -8.70 9.55 -1.62
CA ALA A 413 -9.17 8.30 -2.18
C ALA A 413 -8.19 7.72 -3.21
N GLU A 414 -7.61 8.56 -4.07
CA GLU A 414 -6.57 8.16 -5.02
C GLU A 414 -5.30 7.69 -4.32
N ALA A 415 -4.85 8.41 -3.29
CA ALA A 415 -3.72 8.00 -2.47
C ALA A 415 -3.99 6.68 -1.75
N ALA A 416 -5.16 6.51 -1.13
CA ALA A 416 -5.57 5.26 -0.49
C ALA A 416 -5.55 4.09 -1.48
N ALA A 417 -6.05 4.29 -2.71
CA ALA A 417 -5.99 3.29 -3.76
C ALA A 417 -4.54 2.91 -4.14
N ALA A 418 -3.65 3.90 -4.28
CA ALA A 418 -2.24 3.67 -4.60
C ALA A 418 -1.50 2.88 -3.51
N PHE A 419 -1.92 3.00 -2.25
CA PHE A 419 -1.35 2.27 -1.11
C PHE A 419 -2.09 0.96 -0.76
N GLY A 420 -3.13 0.56 -1.50
CA GLY A 420 -3.91 -0.64 -1.21
C GLY A 420 -4.77 -0.55 0.06
N LEU A 421 -5.15 0.68 0.46
CA LEU A 421 -5.97 0.97 1.64
C LEU A 421 -7.46 0.94 1.26
N ASP A 422 -7.98 -0.25 0.95
CA ASP A 422 -9.34 -0.43 0.42
C ASP A 422 -10.43 0.09 1.37
N ARG A 423 -10.22 -0.05 2.69
CA ARG A 423 -11.18 0.40 3.71
C ARG A 423 -11.25 1.93 3.78
N GLU A 424 -10.11 2.59 3.75
CA GLU A 424 -9.97 4.04 3.78
C GLU A 424 -10.54 4.64 2.50
N LYS A 425 -10.18 4.06 1.34
CA LYS A 425 -10.79 4.41 0.05
C LYS A 425 -12.31 4.31 0.10
N ALA A 426 -12.84 3.18 0.56
CA ALA A 426 -14.28 2.99 0.70
C ALA A 426 -14.92 4.02 1.65
N SER A 427 -14.20 4.48 2.69
CA SER A 427 -14.68 5.54 3.57
C SER A 427 -14.71 6.92 2.91
N PHE A 428 -13.79 7.21 1.98
CA PHE A 428 -13.79 8.46 1.22
C PHE A 428 -14.87 8.48 0.13
N ASP A 429 -15.16 7.31 -0.46
CA ASP A 429 -16.17 7.13 -1.50
C ASP A 429 -17.61 6.98 -0.95
N ALA A 430 -17.75 6.54 0.30
CA ALA A 430 -19.06 6.29 0.89
C ALA A 430 -19.86 7.59 1.07
N ALA A 431 -21.12 7.57 0.64
CA ALA A 431 -22.06 8.64 0.92
C ALA A 431 -22.30 8.81 2.43
N PRO A 432 -22.68 10.03 2.89
CA PRO A 432 -23.10 10.24 4.27
C PRO A 432 -24.22 9.28 4.68
N ARG A 433 -24.16 8.81 5.92
CA ARG A 433 -25.05 7.82 6.52
C ARG A 433 -26.30 8.45 7.12
N SER A 434 -26.17 9.56 7.84
CA SER A 434 -27.31 10.26 8.42
C SER A 434 -28.04 11.06 7.37
N THR A 435 -29.38 11.09 7.49
CA THR A 435 -30.22 11.94 6.65
C THR A 435 -29.92 13.43 6.84
N LEU A 436 -29.56 13.85 8.06
CA LEU A 436 -29.23 15.26 8.34
C LEU A 436 -28.03 15.72 7.52
N TYR A 437 -26.93 14.96 7.51
CA TYR A 437 -25.72 15.35 6.80
C TYR A 437 -25.64 14.85 5.36
N GLY A 438 -26.49 13.91 4.96
CA GLY A 438 -26.74 13.60 3.55
C GLY A 438 -27.69 14.58 2.85
N ALA A 439 -28.27 15.54 3.58
CA ALA A 439 -29.13 16.57 3.03
C ALA A 439 -28.38 17.90 2.83
N SER A 440 -28.85 18.69 1.87
CA SER A 440 -28.41 20.08 1.70
C SER A 440 -29.60 21.02 1.54
N LEU A 441 -29.58 22.18 2.19
CA LEU A 441 -30.61 23.22 2.12
C LEU A 441 -29.96 24.52 1.66
N HIS A 442 -29.85 24.69 0.35
CA HIS A 442 -29.28 25.89 -0.24
C HIS A 442 -30.37 26.83 -0.76
N ALA A 443 -30.38 28.06 -0.24
CA ALA A 443 -31.38 29.10 -0.50
C ALA A 443 -32.83 28.66 -0.22
N GLU A 444 -33.50 28.06 -1.20
CA GLU A 444 -34.87 27.53 -1.11
C GLU A 444 -34.94 26.06 -1.51
N THR A 445 -33.83 25.45 -1.94
CA THR A 445 -33.81 24.08 -2.44
C THR A 445 -33.28 23.14 -1.37
N LEU A 446 -34.12 22.20 -0.95
CA LEU A 446 -33.73 21.06 -0.13
C LEU A 446 -33.39 19.87 -1.02
N THR A 447 -32.16 19.40 -0.95
CA THR A 447 -31.73 18.14 -1.56
C THR A 447 -31.71 17.05 -0.49
N LEU A 448 -32.37 15.93 -0.76
CA LEU A 448 -32.43 14.77 0.13
C LEU A 448 -32.27 13.51 -0.69
N GLY A 449 -31.27 12.66 -0.39
CA GLY A 449 -31.05 11.42 -1.14
C GLY A 449 -30.77 11.64 -2.65
N GLY A 450 -30.27 12.81 -3.02
CA GLY A 450 -30.06 13.21 -4.42
C GLY A 450 -31.25 13.86 -5.11
N GLU A 451 -32.42 13.92 -4.46
CA GLU A 451 -33.61 14.58 -5.01
C GLU A 451 -33.73 16.01 -4.49
N ALA A 452 -33.85 16.97 -5.41
CA ALA A 452 -34.01 18.38 -5.09
C ALA A 452 -35.49 18.80 -5.05
N LYS A 453 -35.90 19.52 -4.01
CA LYS A 453 -37.22 20.13 -3.87
C LYS A 453 -37.11 21.58 -3.46
N VAL A 454 -37.84 22.45 -4.15
CA VAL A 454 -38.01 23.85 -3.74
C VAL A 454 -39.00 23.91 -2.58
N LEU A 455 -38.56 24.40 -1.43
CA LEU A 455 -39.38 24.62 -0.24
C LEU A 455 -40.07 25.99 -0.31
N THR A 456 -41.26 26.08 0.29
CA THR A 456 -41.87 27.38 0.56
C THR A 456 -41.08 28.12 1.65
N PRO A 457 -41.15 29.45 1.73
CA PRO A 457 -40.52 30.22 2.80
C PRO A 457 -40.91 29.73 4.20
N GLU A 458 -42.18 29.37 4.39
CA GLU A 458 -42.70 28.83 5.66
C GLU A 458 -42.12 27.46 6.01
N SER A 459 -42.06 26.52 5.06
CA SER A 459 -41.45 25.20 5.29
C SER A 459 -39.96 25.30 5.56
N ARG A 460 -39.26 26.20 4.85
CA ARG A 460 -37.83 26.46 5.08
C ARG A 460 -37.59 27.01 6.48
N GLU A 461 -38.39 27.99 6.90
CA GLU A 461 -38.26 28.59 8.23
C GLU A 461 -38.54 27.55 9.31
N ARG A 462 -39.59 26.74 9.15
CA ARG A 462 -39.92 25.65 10.07
C ARG A 462 -38.77 24.64 10.22
N VAL A 463 -38.14 24.24 9.12
CA VAL A 463 -36.98 23.34 9.15
C VAL A 463 -35.84 23.97 9.95
N ARG A 464 -35.49 25.23 9.65
CA ARG A 464 -34.42 25.94 10.34
C ARG A 464 -34.70 26.07 11.84
N GLU A 465 -35.87 26.60 12.19
CA GLU A 465 -36.28 26.80 13.58
C GLU A 465 -36.24 25.48 14.36
N THR A 466 -36.89 24.43 13.85
CA THR A 466 -36.94 23.11 14.50
C THR A 466 -35.53 22.54 14.72
N LEU A 467 -34.68 22.57 13.69
CA LEU A 467 -33.31 22.03 13.81
C LEU A 467 -32.46 22.85 14.79
N THR A 468 -32.60 24.17 14.79
CA THR A 468 -31.86 25.04 15.73
C THR A 468 -32.31 24.84 17.17
N THR A 469 -33.61 24.74 17.42
CA THR A 469 -34.16 24.49 18.76
C THR A 469 -33.74 23.12 19.30
N GLU A 470 -33.84 22.06 18.49
CA GLU A 470 -33.47 20.70 18.91
C GLU A 470 -31.96 20.58 19.15
N ALA A 471 -31.13 21.23 18.32
CA ALA A 471 -29.68 21.28 18.52
C ALA A 471 -29.32 21.97 19.85
N GLU A 472 -29.92 23.14 20.11
CA GLU A 472 -29.68 23.90 21.34
C GLU A 472 -30.08 23.10 22.59
N ALA A 473 -31.21 22.38 22.52
CA ALA A 473 -31.73 21.57 23.62
C ALA A 473 -30.74 20.49 24.09
N ILE A 474 -29.99 19.89 23.15
CA ILE A 474 -28.99 18.87 23.47
C ILE A 474 -27.58 19.43 23.68
N GLY A 475 -27.35 20.71 23.39
CA GLY A 475 -26.08 21.39 23.61
C GLY A 475 -25.16 21.52 22.40
N ILE A 476 -25.69 21.33 21.19
CA ILE A 476 -24.96 21.58 19.94
C ILE A 476 -25.20 23.03 19.50
N ASP A 477 -24.16 23.71 19.01
CA ASP A 477 -24.30 25.06 18.45
C ASP A 477 -25.28 25.09 17.26
N PRO A 478 -26.41 25.84 17.34
CA PRO A 478 -27.38 25.91 16.25
C PRO A 478 -26.81 26.50 14.94
N ALA A 479 -25.88 27.46 15.05
CA ALA A 479 -25.26 28.10 13.88
C ALA A 479 -24.43 27.08 13.08
N LYS A 480 -23.79 26.16 13.78
CA LYS A 480 -22.99 25.08 13.21
C LYS A 480 -23.86 24.08 12.43
N ILE A 481 -25.02 23.69 12.96
CA ILE A 481 -25.97 22.82 12.24
C ILE A 481 -26.50 23.50 10.99
N THR A 482 -26.85 24.78 11.09
CA THR A 482 -27.37 25.56 9.94
C THR A 482 -26.36 25.60 8.80
N ARG A 483 -25.10 25.93 9.11
CA ARG A 483 -24.01 25.97 8.12
C ARG A 483 -23.74 24.61 7.47
N ARG A 484 -23.70 23.54 8.26
CA ARG A 484 -23.48 22.18 7.74
C ARG A 484 -24.62 21.72 6.84
N LEU A 485 -25.85 22.11 7.16
CA LEU A 485 -27.01 21.79 6.34
C LEU A 485 -27.03 22.56 5.03
N GLU A 486 -26.39 23.72 4.90
CA GLU A 486 -26.38 24.47 3.63
C GLU A 486 -25.75 23.68 2.48
N THR A 487 -24.70 22.89 2.77
CA THR A 487 -23.98 22.08 1.76
C THR A 487 -24.22 20.59 1.92
N GLY A 488 -24.49 20.10 3.13
CA GLY A 488 -24.37 18.69 3.47
C GLY A 488 -22.90 18.25 3.61
N ALA A 489 -22.69 17.03 4.10
CA ALA A 489 -21.39 16.38 4.09
C ALA A 489 -21.11 15.81 2.71
N VAL A 490 -19.88 15.96 2.23
CA VAL A 490 -19.39 15.43 0.96
C VAL A 490 -19.37 13.90 0.99
N ASN A 491 -19.00 13.30 2.12
CA ASN A 491 -18.90 11.85 2.30
C ASN A 491 -19.04 11.43 3.78
N ALA A 492 -19.08 10.12 4.01
CA ALA A 492 -19.15 9.51 5.34
C ALA A 492 -17.96 9.88 6.24
N ARG A 493 -16.79 10.19 5.66
CA ARG A 493 -15.61 10.58 6.44
C ARG A 493 -15.78 11.97 7.07
N GLN A 494 -16.23 12.94 6.29
CA GLN A 494 -16.52 14.29 6.80
C GLN A 494 -17.65 14.25 7.83
N GLU A 495 -18.70 13.47 7.53
CA GLU A 495 -19.79 13.24 8.47
C GLU A 495 -19.26 12.69 9.80
N ALA A 496 -18.41 11.65 9.79
CA ALA A 496 -17.87 11.08 11.03
C ALA A 496 -17.14 12.14 11.88
N GLY A 497 -16.39 13.06 11.27
CA GLY A 497 -15.77 14.19 11.97
C GLY A 497 -16.79 15.15 12.59
N TRP A 498 -17.88 15.42 11.86
CA TRP A 498 -19.00 16.25 12.35
C TRP A 498 -19.71 15.59 13.53
N VAL A 499 -20.04 14.30 13.42
CA VAL A 499 -20.67 13.51 14.49
C VAL A 499 -19.78 13.46 15.74
N GLN A 500 -18.47 13.24 15.57
CA GLN A 500 -17.54 13.23 16.70
C GLN A 500 -17.46 14.60 17.39
N SER A 501 -17.50 15.69 16.62
CA SER A 501 -17.58 17.05 17.17
C SER A 501 -18.86 17.27 17.96
N ASP A 502 -20.01 16.79 17.47
CA ASP A 502 -21.30 16.93 18.12
C ASP A 502 -21.38 16.10 19.42
N ILE A 503 -20.90 14.85 19.40
CA ILE A 503 -20.83 14.00 20.60
C ILE A 503 -20.00 14.67 21.70
N ARG A 504 -18.86 15.31 21.36
CA ARG A 504 -18.04 16.03 22.34
C ARG A 504 -18.77 17.25 22.93
N GLU A 505 -19.50 18.00 22.12
CA GLU A 505 -20.28 19.15 22.59
C GLU A 505 -21.41 18.70 23.52
N VAL A 506 -22.15 17.67 23.14
CA VAL A 506 -23.19 17.05 23.98
C VAL A 506 -22.59 16.54 25.28
N ALA A 507 -21.48 15.78 25.23
CA ALA A 507 -20.82 15.30 26.44
C ALA A 507 -20.40 16.45 27.37
N SER A 508 -19.79 17.51 26.81
CA SER A 508 -19.42 18.70 27.56
C SER A 508 -20.62 19.41 28.20
N ARG A 509 -21.74 19.54 27.46
CA ARG A 509 -22.96 20.20 27.94
C ARG A 509 -23.63 19.44 29.09
N HIS A 510 -23.63 18.11 29.01
CA HIS A 510 -24.26 17.20 29.96
C HIS A 510 -23.30 16.69 31.03
N ARG A 511 -22.03 17.13 31.01
CA ARG A 511 -20.96 16.74 31.94
C ARG A 511 -20.73 15.21 31.96
N LEU A 512 -20.80 14.59 30.79
CA LEU A 512 -20.53 13.17 30.58
C LEU A 512 -19.03 12.96 30.37
N ASP A 513 -18.46 11.97 31.05
CA ASP A 513 -17.05 11.61 30.90
C ASP A 513 -16.84 10.75 29.64
N MET A 514 -16.10 11.28 28.67
CA MET A 514 -15.75 10.54 27.45
C MET A 514 -14.74 9.42 27.68
N GLY A 515 -14.15 9.31 28.88
CA GLY A 515 -13.34 8.16 29.29
C GLY A 515 -14.17 6.96 29.76
N ASP A 516 -15.45 7.16 30.09
CA ASP A 516 -16.36 6.13 30.58
C ASP A 516 -17.28 5.60 29.45
N ASP A 517 -17.47 4.28 29.39
CA ASP A 517 -18.20 3.62 28.30
C ASP A 517 -19.70 3.92 28.32
N ASP A 518 -20.29 4.04 29.51
CA ASP A 518 -21.72 4.32 29.68
C ASP A 518 -22.02 5.77 29.33
N ASP A 519 -21.18 6.70 29.79
CA ASP A 519 -21.29 8.13 29.48
C ASP A 519 -21.05 8.40 27.98
N ARG A 520 -20.06 7.75 27.35
CA ARG A 520 -19.88 7.79 25.89
C ARG A 520 -21.12 7.29 25.15
N SER A 521 -21.67 6.16 25.58
CA SER A 521 -22.88 5.57 24.99
C SER A 521 -24.09 6.47 25.17
N GLN A 522 -24.19 7.17 26.30
CA GLN A 522 -25.26 8.12 26.59
C GLN A 522 -25.16 9.38 25.72
N ALA A 523 -23.96 9.93 25.55
CA ALA A 523 -23.72 11.06 24.64
C ALA A 523 -24.11 10.70 23.19
N ALA A 524 -23.71 9.51 22.73
CA ALA A 524 -24.08 9.02 21.40
C ALA A 524 -25.60 8.87 21.23
N LYS A 525 -26.32 8.33 22.23
CA LYS A 525 -27.80 8.20 22.20
C LYS A 525 -28.52 9.55 22.17
N LEU A 526 -27.96 10.59 22.77
CA LEU A 526 -28.53 11.94 22.72
C LEU A 526 -28.39 12.53 21.31
N VAL A 527 -27.20 12.42 20.71
CA VAL A 527 -26.95 12.84 19.33
C VAL A 527 -27.80 12.06 18.33
N ASP A 528 -27.91 10.74 18.49
CA ASP A 528 -28.69 9.87 17.60
C ASP A 528 -30.18 10.24 17.59
N ARG A 529 -30.76 10.53 18.77
CA ARG A 529 -32.15 11.01 18.88
C ARG A 529 -32.35 12.35 18.16
N PHE A 530 -31.40 13.27 18.29
CA PHE A 530 -31.43 14.53 17.56
C PHE A 530 -31.34 14.30 16.04
N TYR A 531 -30.44 13.44 15.57
CA TYR A 531 -30.34 13.12 14.14
C TYR A 531 -31.60 12.45 13.60
N GLN A 532 -32.23 11.57 14.37
CA GLN A 532 -33.52 10.99 13.98
C GLN A 532 -34.60 12.07 13.85
N LYS A 533 -34.70 12.96 14.84
CA LYS A 533 -35.67 14.07 14.82
C LYS A 533 -35.43 15.01 13.64
N ALA A 534 -34.17 15.33 13.38
CA ALA A 534 -33.75 16.15 12.25
C ALA A 534 -34.10 15.49 10.90
N ALA A 535 -33.86 14.18 10.79
CA ALA A 535 -34.19 13.40 9.62
C ALA A 535 -35.70 13.38 9.35
N ASP A 536 -36.52 13.27 10.41
CA ASP A 536 -37.98 13.33 10.31
C ASP A 536 -38.44 14.71 9.80
N THR A 537 -37.93 15.80 10.38
CA THR A 537 -38.20 17.18 9.95
C THR A 537 -37.83 17.43 8.48
N LEU A 538 -36.67 16.94 8.04
CA LEU A 538 -36.22 17.08 6.66
C LEU A 538 -37.08 16.25 5.70
N ARG A 539 -37.46 15.03 6.08
CA ARG A 539 -38.35 14.16 5.27
C ARG A 539 -39.77 14.72 5.16
N GLU A 540 -40.28 15.36 6.21
CA GLU A 540 -41.56 16.07 6.20
C GLU A 540 -41.51 17.24 5.22
N ALA A 541 -40.49 18.10 5.33
CA ALA A 541 -40.31 19.25 4.43
C ALA A 541 -40.07 18.81 2.97
N HIS A 542 -39.27 17.76 2.76
CA HIS A 542 -39.00 17.18 1.44
C HIS A 542 -40.24 16.52 0.83
N GLY A 543 -41.25 16.15 1.63
CA GLY A 543 -42.56 15.74 1.14
C GLY A 543 -42.77 14.24 1.06
N THR A 544 -42.25 13.49 2.04
CA THR A 544 -42.75 12.12 2.30
C THR A 544 -44.08 12.11 3.06
N GLU A 545 -44.75 13.26 3.21
CA GLU A 545 -46.15 13.36 3.63
C GLU A 545 -46.76 14.68 3.13
N GLN A 546 -47.04 14.75 1.83
CA GLN A 546 -47.84 15.84 1.24
C GLN A 546 -48.83 15.32 0.17
N VAL A 547 -49.32 14.08 0.35
CA VAL A 547 -50.44 13.56 -0.47
C VAL A 547 -51.79 13.70 0.24
N LEU A 548 -51.87 13.95 1.55
CA LEU A 548 -53.15 13.90 2.26
C LEU A 548 -53.37 15.00 3.30
N ASP A 549 -53.14 16.26 2.91
CA ASP A 549 -53.62 17.41 3.72
C ASP A 549 -54.67 18.25 2.98
N ARG A 550 -55.39 17.65 2.03
CA ARG A 550 -56.70 18.12 1.59
C ARG A 550 -57.69 16.96 1.46
N ALA A 551 -58.78 17.10 2.21
CA ALA A 551 -59.98 16.26 2.32
C ALA A 551 -59.87 15.04 3.28
N PRO A 552 -60.58 15.06 4.43
CA PRO A 552 -60.62 13.95 5.38
C PRO A 552 -61.36 12.69 4.88
N ASP A 553 -61.93 12.70 3.67
CA ASP A 553 -62.86 11.66 3.24
C ASP A 553 -62.17 10.41 2.65
N HIS A 554 -61.07 10.53 1.88
CA HIS A 554 -60.49 9.40 1.12
C HIS A 554 -59.08 8.94 1.57
N GLY A 555 -58.51 9.54 2.63
CA GLY A 555 -57.08 9.45 2.93
C GLY A 555 -56.56 8.05 3.26
N ARG A 556 -57.36 7.22 3.94
CA ARG A 556 -56.93 5.86 4.31
C ARG A 556 -56.73 4.96 3.09
N VAL A 557 -57.65 5.01 2.14
CA VAL A 557 -57.62 4.16 0.94
C VAL A 557 -56.51 4.59 -0.01
N LEU A 558 -56.34 5.90 -0.20
CA LEU A 558 -55.24 6.46 -1.00
C LEU A 558 -53.87 6.18 -0.38
N GLY A 559 -53.76 6.25 0.96
CA GLY A 559 -52.53 5.87 1.67
C GLY A 559 -52.16 4.41 1.45
N ALA A 560 -53.13 3.50 1.50
CA ALA A 560 -52.91 2.09 1.19
C ALA A 560 -52.53 1.85 -0.28
N LEU A 561 -53.15 2.57 -1.22
CA LEU A 561 -52.81 2.48 -2.64
C LEU A 561 -51.40 3.04 -2.94
N ALA A 562 -50.99 4.11 -2.27
CA ALA A 562 -49.62 4.64 -2.32
C ALA A 562 -48.59 3.66 -1.75
N ALA A 563 -48.92 2.98 -0.65
CA ALA A 563 -48.07 1.96 -0.07
C ALA A 563 -47.88 0.77 -1.01
N LEU A 564 -48.94 0.31 -1.69
CA LEU A 564 -48.86 -0.72 -2.73
C LEU A 564 -47.96 -0.28 -3.88
N ALA A 565 -48.11 0.95 -4.37
CA ALA A 565 -47.25 1.51 -5.42
C ALA A 565 -45.77 1.49 -5.03
N LYS A 566 -45.45 1.86 -3.79
CA LYS A 566 -44.09 1.84 -3.25
C LYS A 566 -43.52 0.43 -3.17
N VAL A 567 -44.30 -0.55 -2.67
CA VAL A 567 -43.87 -1.95 -2.59
C VAL A 567 -43.65 -2.52 -3.99
N ASN A 568 -44.55 -2.25 -4.93
CA ASN A 568 -44.43 -2.69 -6.32
C ASN A 568 -43.18 -2.12 -7.01
N ALA A 569 -42.85 -0.86 -6.76
CA ALA A 569 -41.65 -0.23 -7.31
C ALA A 569 -40.34 -0.84 -6.77
N ILE A 570 -40.33 -1.24 -5.49
CA ILE A 570 -39.12 -1.82 -4.84
C ILE A 570 -38.97 -3.31 -5.18
N GLN A 571 -40.07 -4.06 -5.16
CA GLN A 571 -40.05 -5.53 -5.20
C GLN A 571 -40.51 -6.11 -6.54
N GLY A 572 -41.03 -5.29 -7.45
CA GLY A 572 -41.59 -5.71 -8.74
C GLY A 572 -42.96 -6.38 -8.65
N ALA A 573 -43.47 -6.62 -7.43
CA ALA A 573 -44.81 -7.09 -7.17
C ALA A 573 -45.32 -6.53 -5.83
N ALA A 574 -46.58 -6.13 -5.79
CA ALA A 574 -47.28 -5.82 -4.54
C ALA A 574 -48.31 -6.91 -4.21
N SER A 575 -48.45 -7.25 -2.93
CA SER A 575 -49.44 -8.23 -2.45
C SER A 575 -49.99 -7.83 -1.08
N PHE A 576 -51.18 -8.32 -0.77
CA PHE A 576 -51.81 -8.21 0.54
C PHE A 576 -51.43 -9.42 1.40
N LYS A 577 -51.52 -9.28 2.73
CA LYS A 577 -51.23 -10.42 3.62
C LYS A 577 -52.28 -11.52 3.50
N SER A 578 -53.50 -11.19 3.07
CA SER A 578 -54.57 -12.15 2.82
C SER A 578 -55.55 -11.65 1.76
N ASP A 579 -56.27 -12.58 1.16
CA ASP A 579 -57.35 -12.28 0.20
C ASP A 579 -58.51 -11.50 0.85
N ASP A 580 -58.77 -11.71 2.14
CA ASP A 580 -59.79 -10.95 2.88
C ASP A 580 -59.43 -9.47 3.04
N GLN A 581 -58.14 -9.17 3.23
CA GLN A 581 -57.66 -7.79 3.25
C GLN A 581 -57.75 -7.14 1.88
N ALA A 582 -57.41 -7.88 0.83
CA ALA A 582 -57.56 -7.42 -0.55
C ALA A 582 -59.03 -7.12 -0.89
N ARG A 583 -59.95 -7.96 -0.43
CA ARG A 583 -61.40 -7.77 -0.58
C ARG A 583 -61.90 -6.54 0.18
N SER A 584 -61.51 -6.38 1.44
CA SER A 584 -61.88 -5.20 2.24
C SER A 584 -61.37 -3.91 1.58
N PHE A 585 -60.12 -3.90 1.13
CA PHE A 585 -59.54 -2.76 0.44
C PHE A 585 -60.26 -2.44 -0.88
N ALA A 586 -60.63 -3.47 -1.65
CA ALA A 586 -61.37 -3.30 -2.90
C ALA A 586 -62.77 -2.72 -2.67
N GLU A 587 -63.46 -3.13 -1.61
CA GLU A 587 -64.76 -2.54 -1.23
C GLU A 587 -64.62 -1.09 -0.77
N ASP A 588 -63.59 -0.78 0.03
CA ASP A 588 -63.29 0.59 0.45
C ASP A 588 -62.99 1.47 -0.78
N LEU A 589 -62.19 0.97 -1.73
CA LEU A 589 -61.87 1.71 -2.96
C LEU A 589 -63.11 1.96 -3.83
N LYS A 590 -64.02 0.98 -3.96
CA LYS A 590 -65.30 1.16 -4.67
C LYS A 590 -66.25 2.11 -3.96
N SER A 591 -66.23 2.12 -2.63
CA SER A 591 -67.05 3.00 -1.81
C SER A 591 -66.65 4.46 -2.02
N GLU A 592 -65.35 4.74 -2.03
CA GLU A 592 -64.83 6.12 -2.12
C GLU A 592 -64.76 6.65 -3.57
N PHE A 593 -64.37 5.81 -4.54
CA PHE A 593 -64.10 6.25 -5.92
C PHE A 593 -65.08 5.67 -6.95
N GLY A 594 -66.11 4.96 -6.50
CA GLY A 594 -67.18 4.40 -7.32
C GLY A 594 -66.92 2.95 -7.77
N GLN A 595 -68.01 2.24 -8.07
CA GLN A 595 -68.01 0.79 -8.39
C GLN A 595 -67.14 0.39 -9.59
N GLY A 596 -66.83 1.33 -10.49
CA GLY A 596 -66.01 1.11 -11.68
C GLY A 596 -64.50 1.29 -11.46
N VAL A 597 -64.07 1.88 -10.34
CA VAL A 597 -62.71 2.39 -10.17
C VAL A 597 -61.64 1.32 -10.38
N ILE A 598 -61.85 0.09 -9.90
CA ILE A 598 -60.87 -1.00 -10.03
C ILE A 598 -60.67 -1.37 -11.50
N ARG A 599 -61.75 -1.44 -12.29
CA ARG A 599 -61.67 -1.71 -13.73
C ARG A 599 -61.10 -0.53 -14.50
N ASP A 600 -61.39 0.69 -14.08
CA ASP A 600 -60.84 1.89 -14.69
C ASP A 600 -59.33 1.99 -14.47
N LEU A 601 -58.87 1.75 -13.25
CA LEU A 601 -57.44 1.67 -12.92
C LEU A 601 -56.74 0.55 -13.69
N ALA A 602 -57.33 -0.66 -13.75
CA ALA A 602 -56.79 -1.75 -14.57
C ALA A 602 -56.77 -1.45 -16.08
N ALA A 603 -57.64 -0.56 -16.55
CA ALA A 603 -57.63 -0.07 -17.92
C ALA A 603 -56.69 1.13 -18.15
N GLY A 604 -55.94 1.58 -17.13
CA GLY A 604 -55.09 2.76 -17.17
C GLY A 604 -55.85 4.10 -17.10
N ARG A 605 -57.17 4.07 -16.89
CA ARG A 605 -58.01 5.26 -16.71
C ARG A 605 -57.96 5.69 -15.25
N THR A 606 -57.05 6.60 -14.93
CA THR A 606 -56.79 7.01 -13.54
C THR A 606 -57.52 8.28 -13.11
N GLU A 607 -58.46 8.78 -13.91
CA GLU A 607 -59.11 10.07 -13.67
C GLU A 607 -59.94 10.13 -12.38
N ALA A 608 -60.44 8.99 -11.91
CA ALA A 608 -61.14 8.89 -10.63
C ALA A 608 -60.24 9.35 -9.45
N LEU A 609 -58.92 9.20 -9.56
CA LEU A 609 -57.97 9.63 -8.54
C LEU A 609 -57.44 11.05 -8.78
N ALA A 610 -57.74 11.69 -9.92
CA ALA A 610 -57.09 12.95 -10.31
C ALA A 610 -57.37 14.13 -9.36
N LYS A 611 -58.53 14.10 -8.69
CA LYS A 611 -58.91 15.11 -7.69
C LYS A 611 -57.98 15.09 -6.46
N ASP A 612 -57.62 13.89 -6.01
CA ASP A 612 -56.88 13.69 -4.75
C ASP A 612 -55.39 13.36 -5.00
N VAL A 613 -55.05 12.90 -6.21
CA VAL A 613 -53.69 12.59 -6.67
C VAL A 613 -53.43 13.32 -8.00
N PRO A 614 -52.98 14.60 -7.96
CA PRO A 614 -52.82 15.42 -9.16
C PRO A 614 -51.78 14.91 -10.16
N ASN A 615 -50.73 14.23 -9.69
CA ASN A 615 -49.64 13.74 -10.53
C ASN A 615 -50.05 12.48 -11.33
N PRO A 616 -50.08 12.53 -12.68
CA PRO A 616 -50.49 11.39 -13.51
C PRO A 616 -49.54 10.19 -13.41
N ALA A 617 -48.25 10.40 -13.18
CA ALA A 617 -47.28 9.31 -13.02
C ALA A 617 -47.52 8.54 -11.71
N THR A 618 -47.83 9.26 -10.62
CA THR A 618 -48.20 8.65 -9.34
C THR A 618 -49.47 7.81 -9.47
N ARG A 619 -50.48 8.33 -10.18
CA ARG A 619 -51.71 7.59 -10.45
C ARG A 619 -51.48 6.32 -11.29
N ALA A 620 -50.59 6.38 -12.27
CA ALA A 620 -50.23 5.22 -13.09
C ALA A 620 -49.52 4.14 -12.25
N ALA A 621 -48.57 4.52 -11.38
CA ALA A 621 -47.89 3.59 -10.48
C ALA A 621 -48.86 2.92 -9.49
N MET A 622 -49.85 3.67 -8.99
CA MET A 622 -50.94 3.14 -8.16
C MET A 622 -51.80 2.11 -8.90
N ALA A 623 -52.16 2.39 -10.16
CA ALA A 623 -52.91 1.45 -10.99
C ALA A 623 -52.11 0.17 -11.29
N GLU A 624 -50.82 0.30 -11.59
CA GLU A 624 -49.93 -0.84 -11.83
C GLU A 624 -49.79 -1.74 -10.62
N ALA A 625 -49.63 -1.15 -9.43
CA ALA A 625 -49.54 -1.92 -8.20
C ALA A 625 -50.86 -2.63 -7.85
N LEU A 626 -52.01 -2.01 -8.14
CA LEU A 626 -53.32 -2.65 -7.98
C LEU A 626 -53.46 -3.87 -8.89
N VAL A 627 -53.06 -3.75 -10.16
CA VAL A 627 -53.06 -4.87 -11.12
C VAL A 627 -52.07 -5.95 -10.70
N SER A 628 -50.91 -5.57 -10.17
CA SER A 628 -49.94 -6.54 -9.64
C SER A 628 -50.53 -7.32 -8.48
N ALA A 629 -51.16 -6.66 -7.51
CA ALA A 629 -51.79 -7.31 -6.37
C ALA A 629 -52.95 -8.22 -6.77
N ALA A 630 -53.66 -7.89 -7.84
CA ALA A 630 -54.78 -8.70 -8.33
C ALA A 630 -54.34 -10.05 -8.90
N LYS A 631 -53.06 -10.19 -9.29
CA LYS A 631 -52.49 -11.47 -9.74
C LYS A 631 -52.48 -12.52 -8.63
N GLU A 632 -52.29 -12.09 -7.39
CA GLU A 632 -52.20 -12.97 -6.21
C GLU A 632 -53.48 -12.99 -5.38
N HIS A 633 -54.33 -11.97 -5.51
CA HIS A 633 -55.53 -11.80 -4.69
C HIS A 633 -56.81 -11.61 -5.54
N PRO A 634 -57.55 -12.70 -5.82
CA PRO A 634 -58.86 -12.64 -6.48
C PRO A 634 -59.87 -11.71 -5.80
N GLY A 635 -59.72 -11.48 -4.49
CA GLY A 635 -60.52 -10.56 -3.68
C GLY A 635 -60.52 -9.11 -4.16
N ILE A 636 -59.54 -8.69 -4.97
CA ILE A 636 -59.54 -7.36 -5.61
C ILE A 636 -60.68 -7.22 -6.64
N GLY A 637 -61.16 -8.33 -7.20
CA GLY A 637 -62.33 -8.34 -8.09
C GLY A 637 -62.02 -8.07 -9.57
N LEU A 638 -60.77 -8.27 -9.99
CA LEU A 638 -60.40 -8.36 -11.41
C LEU A 638 -60.41 -9.82 -11.87
N THR A 639 -60.93 -10.07 -13.06
CA THR A 639 -60.87 -11.39 -13.70
C THR A 639 -59.48 -11.64 -14.31
N PRO A 640 -59.06 -12.91 -14.50
CA PRO A 640 -57.79 -13.23 -15.16
C PRO A 640 -57.62 -12.55 -16.53
N ALA A 641 -58.70 -12.45 -17.31
CA ALA A 641 -58.70 -11.77 -18.61
C ALA A 641 -58.49 -10.25 -18.48
N GLU A 642 -59.05 -9.60 -17.44
CA GLU A 642 -58.83 -8.18 -17.16
C GLU A 642 -57.39 -7.91 -16.69
N ILE A 643 -56.81 -8.82 -15.90
CA ILE A 643 -55.41 -8.74 -15.43
C ILE A 643 -54.44 -8.91 -16.60
N GLU A 644 -54.69 -9.88 -17.50
CA GLU A 644 -53.88 -10.10 -18.69
C GLU A 644 -53.94 -8.90 -19.65
N ALA A 645 -55.14 -8.36 -19.90
CA ALA A 645 -55.33 -7.17 -20.72
C ALA A 645 -54.66 -5.92 -20.11
N ALA A 646 -54.59 -5.81 -18.79
CA ALA A 646 -53.85 -4.76 -18.10
C ALA A 646 -52.33 -4.96 -18.23
N GLY A 647 -51.84 -6.19 -18.07
CA GLY A 647 -50.41 -6.53 -18.20
C GLY A 647 -49.82 -6.20 -19.57
N GLN A 648 -50.61 -6.32 -20.65
CA GLN A 648 -50.17 -5.94 -22.01
C GLN A 648 -50.10 -4.42 -22.23
N ARG A 649 -50.77 -3.61 -21.39
CA ARG A 649 -50.80 -2.14 -21.49
C ARG A 649 -49.76 -1.44 -20.61
N HIS A 650 -49.33 -2.11 -19.55
CA HIS A 650 -48.32 -1.62 -18.60
C HIS A 650 -46.88 -2.08 -18.93
N VAL A 651 -46.64 -2.61 -20.13
CA VAL A 651 -45.27 -2.78 -20.67
C VAL A 651 -44.72 -1.39 -20.98
N PRO A 652 -43.50 -1.02 -20.53
CA PRO A 652 -42.94 0.29 -20.80
C PRO A 652 -42.84 0.51 -22.31
N ARG A 653 -43.50 1.56 -22.82
CA ARG A 653 -43.26 2.10 -24.16
C ARG A 653 -41.87 2.74 -24.18
N ALA A 654 -40.85 1.90 -24.28
CA ALA A 654 -39.50 2.30 -24.67
C ALA A 654 -39.50 2.63 -26.17
N GLU A 655 -40.14 3.73 -26.57
CA GLU A 655 -40.01 4.31 -27.93
C GLU A 655 -40.66 5.71 -27.98
N ALA A 656 -39.86 6.72 -27.60
CA ALA A 656 -40.00 8.12 -28.03
C ALA A 656 -38.75 8.93 -27.68
N LEU A 657 -37.58 8.51 -28.19
CA LEU A 657 -36.41 9.37 -28.45
C LEU A 657 -35.41 8.53 -29.26
N ALA A 658 -35.66 8.44 -30.55
CA ALA A 658 -34.65 7.99 -31.50
C ALA A 658 -33.58 9.10 -31.61
N PRO A 659 -32.28 8.79 -31.44
CA PRO A 659 -31.23 9.68 -31.92
C PRO A 659 -31.09 9.48 -33.44
N GLU A 660 -31.42 10.51 -34.20
CA GLU A 660 -30.89 10.67 -35.55
C GLU A 660 -29.35 10.69 -35.51
N GLY A 661 -28.71 9.97 -36.44
CA GLY A 661 -27.30 10.22 -36.79
C GLY A 661 -26.28 9.16 -36.40
N LYS A 662 -26.41 7.94 -36.94
CA LYS A 662 -25.24 7.08 -37.17
C LYS A 662 -24.32 7.74 -38.20
N ARG A 663 -23.26 8.44 -37.77
CA ARG A 663 -22.07 8.62 -38.60
C ARG A 663 -21.21 7.37 -38.50
N GLN A 664 -21.03 6.71 -39.65
CA GLN A 664 -20.12 5.60 -39.84
C GLN A 664 -18.66 6.01 -39.56
N PRO A 665 -17.80 5.07 -39.13
CA PRO A 665 -16.38 5.32 -38.91
C PRO A 665 -15.67 5.52 -40.25
N GLN A 666 -15.06 6.70 -40.46
CA GLN A 666 -14.14 6.92 -41.56
C GLN A 666 -12.86 6.10 -41.33
N ARG A 667 -12.62 5.16 -42.25
CA ARG A 667 -11.32 4.53 -42.48
C ARG A 667 -10.26 5.62 -42.68
N ILE A 668 -9.28 5.68 -41.79
CA ILE A 668 -8.03 6.38 -42.07
C ILE A 668 -7.14 5.42 -42.88
N HIS A 669 -7.07 5.66 -44.19
CA HIS A 669 -6.02 5.13 -45.03
C HIS A 669 -4.77 6.03 -44.94
N THR A 670 -3.64 5.36 -44.79
CA THR A 670 -2.28 5.88 -44.88
C THR A 670 -1.94 6.38 -46.30
N HIS A 671 -1.44 7.61 -46.41
CA HIS A 671 -0.60 8.10 -47.52
C HIS A 671 0.58 8.83 -46.85
N SER A 672 1.81 8.32 -46.81
CA SER A 672 2.76 8.12 -47.93
C SER A 672 2.80 9.34 -48.86
N THR A 673 3.63 10.29 -48.48
CA THR A 673 4.17 11.33 -49.38
C THR A 673 5.48 10.82 -49.95
N ASP A 674 5.45 10.38 -51.20
CA ASP A 674 6.57 10.51 -52.13
C ASP A 674 6.01 11.06 -53.43
N ARG A 675 6.52 12.21 -53.84
CA ARG A 675 6.33 12.73 -55.20
C ARG A 675 7.61 13.41 -55.62
N GLU A 676 8.36 12.69 -56.44
CA GLU A 676 9.33 13.26 -57.36
C GLU A 676 8.66 14.38 -58.19
N LEU A 677 9.26 15.57 -58.13
CA LEU A 677 9.69 16.39 -59.27
C LEU A 677 10.63 17.49 -58.79
#